data_AF-A0A316SD24-F1
#
_entry.id   AF-A0A316SD24-F1
#
_cell.length_a   1.000
_cell.length_b   1.000
_cell.length_c   1.000
_cell.angle_alpha   90.00
_cell.angle_beta   90.00
_cell.angle_gamma   90.00
#
_symmetry.space_group_name_H-M   'P 1'
#
loop_
_entity.id
_entity.type
_entity.pdbx_description
1 polymer ?
#
loop_
_entity_poly.entity_id
_entity_poly.type
_entity_poly.pdbx_seq_one_letter_code
_entity_poly.pdbx_strand_id
1 'polypeptide(L)'
;MLLLLAALDLFVGVSNDAANFLNSSVGTKIAPLYVVLIVASVGVLTGATFSSGMMEIARKGMLHPDMFAFEEIILIFVAVMISDVLLLNTFNSLGLPTSTTVSIIFEILGAATFASVYKVYDSSMSYTEIFNYIKLDKTATIVSAILLSVVIAFISGMIVQFVARLLFTFRFKYSVKYLGGLFCGISLSAIAYFLVMKGAKGASFMKPEYLEYMDQHFSTILWCIFIGFTVLGQAMVLLNLNVFRLIILAGTFALAFSFAGNDLVNFVGVPLAALDSYKDWSANAGGDPTYLMDCLNTTNVTETFWLFLAGLTMCITLWVSKKARQVVQTSINLSSSTSGSREQFGASTLGRIITRMGLGVSRTVYHSMPEKSLEFIRHRYKQPLIKKGQERLPFDYVRASINLVVSAALISVATSLKLPLSTTYVTFMVAMGSSFADGAWDRESAVYRISGVITVIAGWFLTGICAFTIAFTVNFILFNLGFVAALILTPAVFCLIIYTNFFRKTKAEVAISQLSAQNDEEILHSVASSVPVYFTKDLDCLKNAIDAFFDDNEFALRKARNKSSNVTDALSLKRSAYYSLAVGNGTLLGKNTKCTNDAKFFFYLVFSNMREAAKSVRYSLDQAVNHVANRHTIFEGVMKESLYELIRRLEKLTEDLKLIETEPNAEHFEAMVKHCKKLNRDIDKCQLELVAIIGREHVSMHSSEMYLTFLQSVRDMANRYVAVSMQEHALTEIVMAGTLKTPKVLEIKTDTADSQAQSIVMATAFRSNRDDLAISDDSGTDLIELPKSPAQLELEENRDKS
;
A
#
# COMPACT_ATOMS: atom_id res chain seq x y z
N MET A 1 30.23 13.25 4.43
CA MET A 1 29.37 12.11 4.04
C MET A 1 27.97 12.21 4.64
N LEU A 2 27.82 12.49 5.93
CA LEU A 2 26.50 12.63 6.58
C LEU A 2 25.58 13.65 5.90
N LEU A 3 26.08 14.82 5.49
CA LEU A 3 25.28 15.80 4.74
C LEU A 3 24.79 15.28 3.37
N LEU A 4 25.55 14.41 2.70
CA LEU A 4 25.14 13.77 1.45
C LEU A 4 24.06 12.70 1.69
N LEU A 5 24.20 11.93 2.78
CA LEU A 5 23.16 11.00 3.22
C LEU A 5 21.88 11.76 3.57
N ALA A 6 21.96 12.89 4.28
CA ALA A 6 20.83 13.76 4.59
C ALA A 6 20.09 14.24 3.33
N ALA A 7 20.84 14.57 2.26
CA ALA A 7 20.23 14.99 0.99
C ALA A 7 19.50 13.83 0.29
N LEU A 8 20.05 12.61 0.32
CA LEU A 8 19.35 11.41 -0.17
C LEU A 8 18.14 11.09 0.69
N ASP A 9 18.28 11.23 2.00
CA ASP A 9 17.23 10.93 2.96
C ASP A 9 16.05 11.89 2.80
N LEU A 10 16.31 13.19 2.64
CA LEU A 10 15.29 14.17 2.24
C LEU A 10 14.56 13.75 0.97
N PHE A 11 15.26 13.23 -0.04
CA PHE A 11 14.62 12.78 -1.28
C PHE A 11 13.70 11.57 -1.05
N VAL A 12 14.15 10.61 -0.24
CA VAL A 12 13.43 9.36 0.06
C VAL A 12 12.27 9.61 1.02
N GLY A 13 12.49 10.31 2.12
CA GLY A 13 11.52 10.64 3.17
C GLY A 13 10.41 11.58 2.70
N VAL A 14 10.74 12.65 1.97
CA VAL A 14 9.71 13.54 1.40
C VAL A 14 8.82 12.80 0.42
N SER A 15 9.37 11.85 -0.33
CA SER A 15 8.56 11.03 -1.25
C SER A 15 7.53 10.18 -0.51
N ASN A 16 7.83 9.71 0.70
CA ASN A 16 6.91 8.97 1.57
C ASN A 16 5.84 9.89 2.16
N ASP A 17 6.25 11.04 2.69
CA ASP A 17 5.36 11.92 3.46
C ASP A 17 4.56 12.91 2.58
N ALA A 18 4.87 13.04 1.28
CA ALA A 18 4.14 13.88 0.33
C ALA A 18 2.63 13.60 0.30
N ALA A 19 2.23 12.34 0.53
CA ALA A 19 0.82 11.98 0.61
C ALA A 19 0.09 12.64 1.78
N ASN A 20 0.77 12.89 2.90
CA ASN A 20 0.15 13.39 4.13
C ASN A 20 -0.51 14.77 3.93
N PHE A 21 0.10 15.63 3.11
CA PHE A 21 -0.40 16.99 2.86
C PHE A 21 -0.99 17.23 1.46
N LEU A 22 -0.70 16.38 0.46
CA LEU A 22 -1.26 16.54 -0.89
C LEU A 22 -2.58 15.78 -1.09
N ASN A 23 -2.83 14.69 -0.34
CA ASN A 23 -3.92 13.75 -0.61
C ASN A 23 -5.31 14.44 -0.61
N SER A 24 -5.64 15.21 0.42
CA SER A 24 -6.97 15.87 0.50
C SER A 24 -7.21 16.90 -0.61
N SER A 25 -6.17 17.66 -1.01
CA SER A 25 -6.25 18.64 -2.10
C SER A 25 -6.31 18.02 -3.49
N VAL A 26 -5.51 16.97 -3.73
CA VAL A 26 -5.48 16.27 -5.03
C VAL A 26 -6.73 15.41 -5.19
N GLY A 27 -7.15 14.70 -4.13
CA GLY A 27 -8.33 13.83 -4.13
C GLY A 27 -9.65 14.56 -4.35
N THR A 28 -9.76 15.83 -3.95
CA THR A 28 -10.96 16.65 -4.23
C THR A 28 -11.01 17.21 -5.65
N LYS A 29 -9.92 17.11 -6.43
CA LYS A 29 -9.77 17.70 -7.77
C LYS A 29 -10.20 19.18 -7.84
N ILE A 30 -10.06 19.94 -6.73
CA ILE A 30 -10.58 21.32 -6.62
C ILE A 30 -9.71 22.38 -7.32
N ALA A 31 -8.42 22.06 -7.47
CA ALA A 31 -7.41 22.85 -8.16
C ALA A 31 -6.53 21.91 -8.99
N PRO A 32 -5.94 22.39 -10.10
CA PRO A 32 -5.01 21.58 -10.88
C PRO A 32 -3.74 21.29 -10.06
N LEU A 33 -3.13 20.12 -10.31
CA LEU A 33 -2.02 19.60 -9.51
C LEU A 33 -0.86 20.61 -9.37
N TYR A 34 -0.53 21.35 -10.43
CA TYR A 34 0.56 22.33 -10.39
C TYR A 34 0.30 23.47 -9.38
N VAL A 35 -0.94 23.93 -9.21
CA VAL A 35 -1.29 24.95 -8.20
C VAL A 35 -1.12 24.38 -6.80
N VAL A 36 -1.59 23.15 -6.58
CA VAL A 36 -1.44 22.45 -5.30
C VAL A 36 0.04 22.29 -4.95
N LEU A 37 0.88 21.91 -5.92
CA LEU A 37 2.32 21.77 -5.72
C LEU A 37 3.01 23.10 -5.42
N ILE A 38 2.66 24.19 -6.12
CA ILE A 38 3.19 25.53 -5.82
C ILE A 38 2.87 25.93 -4.37
N VAL A 39 1.60 25.79 -3.98
CA VAL A 39 1.14 26.16 -2.63
C VAL A 39 1.81 25.30 -1.56
N ALA A 40 1.93 23.99 -1.79
CA ALA A 40 2.65 23.09 -0.90
C ALA A 40 4.14 23.44 -0.82
N SER A 41 4.81 23.76 -1.93
CA SER A 41 6.22 24.17 -1.95
C SER A 41 6.47 25.45 -1.17
N VAL A 42 5.60 26.46 -1.29
CA VAL A 42 5.70 27.69 -0.48
C VAL A 42 5.51 27.36 1.00
N GLY A 43 4.56 26.48 1.33
CA GLY A 43 4.38 25.96 2.70
C GLY A 43 5.63 25.27 3.24
N VAL A 44 6.22 24.35 2.47
CA VAL A 44 7.44 23.62 2.86
C VAL A 44 8.62 24.58 3.06
N LEU A 45 8.88 25.49 2.12
CA LEU A 45 9.99 26.45 2.24
C LEU A 45 9.85 27.34 3.46
N THR A 46 8.65 27.89 3.68
CA THR A 46 8.39 28.74 4.84
C THR A 46 8.47 27.93 6.13
N GLY A 47 7.86 26.75 6.20
CA GLY A 47 7.91 25.87 7.37
C GLY A 47 9.33 25.43 7.75
N ALA A 48 10.16 25.12 6.75
CA ALA A 48 11.57 24.74 6.96
C ALA A 48 12.35 25.83 7.70
N THR A 49 12.15 27.10 7.35
CA THR A 49 12.82 28.23 8.02
C THR A 49 12.35 28.47 9.45
N PHE A 50 11.20 27.91 9.84
CA PHE A 50 10.63 27.99 11.19
C PHE A 50 10.90 26.73 12.03
N SER A 51 11.64 25.74 11.52
CA SER A 51 11.86 24.45 12.20
C SER A 51 12.94 24.47 13.29
N SER A 52 13.56 25.62 13.56
CA SER A 52 14.76 25.71 14.41
C SER A 52 14.55 25.14 15.82
N GLY A 53 13.36 25.33 16.40
CA GLY A 53 13.02 24.81 17.72
C GLY A 53 12.98 23.28 17.82
N MET A 54 12.69 22.59 16.71
CA MET A 54 12.69 21.12 16.66
C MET A 54 14.10 20.55 16.62
N MET A 55 15.09 21.32 16.16
CA MET A 55 16.48 20.87 16.01
C MET A 55 17.12 20.40 17.32
N GLU A 56 16.69 20.96 18.44
CA GLU A 56 17.15 20.56 19.78
C GLU A 56 16.86 19.09 20.11
N ILE A 57 15.82 18.50 19.50
CA ILE A 57 15.44 17.11 19.74
C ILE A 57 16.49 16.17 19.16
N ALA A 58 16.98 16.42 17.95
CA ALA A 58 18.04 15.60 17.35
C ALA A 58 19.40 15.81 18.04
N ARG A 59 19.69 17.03 18.51
CA ARG A 59 20.96 17.37 19.17
C ARG A 59 21.10 16.79 20.58
N LYS A 60 20.07 16.94 21.41
CA LYS A 60 20.14 16.66 22.85
C LYS A 60 18.87 16.06 23.44
N GLY A 61 17.96 15.58 22.58
CA GLY A 61 16.62 15.16 22.97
C GLY A 61 16.62 13.92 23.86
N MET A 62 17.29 12.86 23.42
CA MET A 62 17.20 11.51 24.03
C MET A 62 18.46 11.12 24.81
N LEU A 63 19.56 11.84 24.64
CA LEU A 63 20.85 11.55 25.29
C LEU A 63 21.44 12.80 25.95
N HIS A 64 22.38 12.58 26.88
CA HIS A 64 23.21 13.61 27.50
C HIS A 64 24.53 13.76 26.73
N PRO A 65 24.64 14.70 25.77
CA PRO A 65 25.80 14.77 24.89
C PRO A 65 27.09 15.17 25.62
N ASP A 66 26.96 15.88 26.73
CA ASP A 66 28.00 16.19 27.70
C ASP A 66 28.68 14.95 28.30
N MET A 67 28.02 13.80 28.25
CA MET A 67 28.56 12.54 28.75
C MET A 67 29.32 11.74 27.67
N PHE A 68 29.39 12.24 26.44
CA PHE A 68 30.03 11.57 25.32
C PHE A 68 31.14 12.44 24.70
N ALA A 69 32.25 11.79 24.35
CA ALA A 69 33.33 12.42 23.62
C ALA A 69 32.94 12.65 22.15
N PHE A 70 33.69 13.51 21.46
CA PHE A 70 33.47 13.82 20.04
C PHE A 70 33.32 12.56 19.17
N GLU A 71 34.26 11.62 19.26
CA GLU A 71 34.23 10.41 18.44
C GLU A 71 32.98 9.56 18.71
N GLU A 72 32.63 9.37 19.99
CA GLU A 72 31.46 8.61 20.41
C GLU A 72 30.16 9.21 19.86
N ILE A 73 29.99 10.53 19.94
CA ILE A 73 28.82 11.23 19.37
C ILE A 73 28.76 11.09 17.85
N ILE A 74 29.90 11.20 17.15
CA ILE A 74 29.92 11.03 15.70
C ILE A 74 29.55 9.60 15.32
N LEU A 75 30.03 8.58 16.04
CA LEU A 75 29.63 7.19 15.79
C LEU A 75 28.13 6.96 16.01
N ILE A 76 27.56 7.52 17.08
CA ILE A 76 26.11 7.51 17.32
C ILE A 76 25.36 8.13 16.12
N PHE A 77 25.76 9.33 15.68
CA PHE A 77 25.10 10.03 14.58
C PHE A 77 25.25 9.31 13.23
N VAL A 78 26.40 8.67 12.97
CA VAL A 78 26.59 7.82 11.79
C VAL A 78 25.67 6.60 11.85
N ALA A 79 25.58 5.93 13.01
CA ALA A 79 24.70 4.78 13.19
C ALA A 79 23.24 5.13 12.92
N VAL A 80 22.78 6.27 13.45
CA VAL A 80 21.43 6.78 13.25
C VAL A 80 21.16 7.03 11.76
N MET A 81 22.01 7.79 11.07
CA MET A 81 21.79 8.10 9.65
C MET A 81 21.84 6.87 8.75
N ILE A 82 22.73 5.92 9.02
CA ILE A 82 22.77 4.67 8.25
C ILE A 82 21.48 3.88 8.45
N SER A 83 21.00 3.80 9.69
CA SER A 83 19.80 3.05 10.05
C SER A 83 18.55 3.67 9.43
N ASP A 84 18.39 5.00 9.53
CA ASP A 84 17.23 5.71 8.99
C ASP A 84 17.09 5.48 7.49
N VAL A 85 18.18 5.72 6.74
CA VAL A 85 18.11 5.61 5.28
C VAL A 85 17.92 4.15 4.84
N LEU A 86 18.50 3.17 5.54
CA LEU A 86 18.26 1.75 5.26
C LEU A 86 16.80 1.36 5.53
N LEU A 87 16.26 1.80 6.67
CA LEU A 87 14.91 1.50 7.10
C LEU A 87 13.88 2.14 6.17
N LEU A 88 14.00 3.44 5.90
CA LEU A 88 13.12 4.17 4.99
C LEU A 88 13.20 3.64 3.56
N ASN A 89 14.39 3.30 3.06
CA ASN A 89 14.52 2.70 1.73
C ASN A 89 13.84 1.33 1.63
N THR A 90 13.99 0.51 2.67
CA THR A 90 13.37 -0.82 2.73
C THR A 90 11.84 -0.70 2.78
N PHE A 91 11.31 0.14 3.67
CA PHE A 91 9.87 0.32 3.78
C PHE A 91 9.25 0.95 2.53
N ASN A 92 9.92 1.93 1.90
CA ASN A 92 9.50 2.47 0.62
C ASN A 92 9.50 1.41 -0.49
N SER A 93 10.50 0.52 -0.51
CA SER A 93 10.56 -0.59 -1.47
C SER A 93 9.45 -1.63 -1.26
N LEU A 94 9.00 -1.80 -0.01
CA LEU A 94 7.87 -2.65 0.35
C LEU A 94 6.51 -1.95 0.24
N GLY A 95 6.49 -0.63 0.00
CA GLY A 95 5.26 0.17 -0.06
C GLY A 95 4.54 0.31 1.28
N LEU A 96 5.27 0.20 2.40
CA LEU A 96 4.70 0.29 3.75
C LEU A 96 4.74 1.74 4.26
N PRO A 97 3.60 2.31 4.69
CA PRO A 97 3.57 3.67 5.22
C PRO A 97 4.35 3.73 6.53
N THR A 98 5.34 4.62 6.57
CA THR A 98 6.26 4.76 7.72
C THR A 98 6.28 6.17 8.25
N SER A 99 6.63 6.29 9.53
CA SER A 99 6.81 7.59 10.17
C SER A 99 8.28 7.86 10.35
N THR A 100 8.79 8.83 9.59
CA THR A 100 10.17 9.37 9.70
C THR A 100 10.46 9.86 11.12
N THR A 101 9.48 10.51 11.77
CA THR A 101 9.61 10.97 13.16
C THR A 101 9.81 9.84 14.17
N VAL A 102 9.09 8.72 14.01
CA VAL A 102 9.21 7.58 14.93
C VAL A 102 10.52 6.86 14.69
N SER A 103 10.92 6.68 13.42
CA SER A 103 12.20 6.08 13.05
C SER A 103 13.37 6.80 13.72
N ILE A 104 13.52 8.12 13.50
CA ILE A 104 14.67 8.87 14.01
C ILE A 104 14.74 8.89 15.54
N ILE A 105 13.60 8.98 16.23
CA ILE A 105 13.55 9.00 17.69
C ILE A 105 14.03 7.66 18.27
N PHE A 106 13.52 6.55 17.71
CA PHE A 106 13.91 5.22 18.16
C PHE A 106 15.32 4.85 17.70
N GLU A 107 15.81 5.37 16.58
CA GLU A 107 17.20 5.22 16.14
C GLU A 107 18.17 5.93 17.06
N ILE A 108 17.91 7.20 17.41
CA ILE A 108 18.73 7.93 18.38
C ILE A 108 18.73 7.18 19.72
N LEU A 109 17.56 6.74 20.18
CA LEU A 109 17.44 5.97 21.42
C LEU A 109 18.22 4.65 21.34
N GLY A 110 18.14 3.92 20.24
CA GLY A 110 18.84 2.65 20.03
C GLY A 110 20.36 2.81 19.99
N ALA A 111 20.86 3.76 19.20
CA ALA A 111 22.28 4.07 19.11
C ALA A 111 22.82 4.59 20.47
N ALA A 112 22.12 5.53 21.11
CA ALA A 112 22.51 6.05 22.42
C ALA A 112 22.51 4.96 23.51
N THR A 113 21.52 4.06 23.50
CA THR A 113 21.47 2.93 24.45
C THR A 113 22.68 2.04 24.28
N PHE A 114 23.05 1.68 23.05
CA PHE A 114 24.24 0.88 22.82
C PHE A 114 25.52 1.61 23.29
N ALA A 115 25.70 2.88 22.93
CA ALA A 115 26.88 3.64 23.32
C ALA A 115 27.01 3.73 24.85
N SER A 116 25.89 3.91 25.55
CA SER A 116 25.84 3.93 27.02
C SER A 116 26.23 2.58 27.61
N VAL A 117 25.74 1.47 27.06
CA VAL A 117 26.13 0.11 27.46
C VAL A 117 27.63 -0.12 27.25
N TYR A 118 28.15 0.27 26.09
CA TYR A 118 29.57 0.12 25.76
C TYR A 118 30.45 0.88 26.76
N LYS A 119 30.10 2.13 27.07
CA LYS A 119 30.86 2.98 27.99
C LYS A 119 30.83 2.48 29.43
N VAL A 120 29.67 2.02 29.89
CA VAL A 120 29.52 1.39 31.21
C VAL A 120 30.33 0.11 31.31
N TYR A 121 30.35 -0.70 30.24
CA TYR A 121 31.16 -1.91 30.16
C TYR A 121 32.67 -1.61 30.17
N ASP A 122 33.13 -0.69 29.31
CA ASP A 122 34.54 -0.32 29.19
C ASP A 122 35.10 0.32 30.48
N SER A 123 34.30 1.18 31.13
CA SER A 123 34.66 1.83 32.39
C SER A 123 34.36 0.99 33.65
N SER A 124 33.92 -0.27 33.51
CA SER A 124 33.54 -1.17 34.62
C SER A 124 32.56 -0.55 35.63
N MET A 125 31.63 0.27 35.15
CA MET A 125 30.59 0.93 35.95
C MET A 125 29.38 0.02 36.20
N SER A 126 28.52 0.38 37.15
CA SER A 126 27.24 -0.31 37.35
C SER A 126 26.31 -0.15 36.13
N TYR A 127 25.61 -1.20 35.74
CA TYR A 127 24.61 -1.14 34.67
C TYR A 127 23.46 -0.15 34.94
N THR A 128 23.26 0.26 36.19
CA THR A 128 22.30 1.34 36.54
C THR A 128 22.70 2.70 35.97
N GLU A 129 24.00 2.92 35.74
CA GLU A 129 24.53 4.19 35.20
C GLU A 129 24.12 4.42 33.74
N ILE A 130 23.70 3.38 33.00
CA ILE A 130 23.19 3.52 31.63
C ILE A 130 22.05 4.54 31.57
N PHE A 131 21.21 4.58 32.62
CA PHE A 131 20.09 5.49 32.70
C PHE A 131 20.49 6.96 32.86
N ASN A 132 21.73 7.25 33.26
CA ASN A 132 22.25 8.62 33.38
C ASN A 132 22.72 9.19 32.03
N TYR A 133 23.02 8.34 31.04
CA TYR A 133 23.39 8.76 29.69
C TYR A 133 22.16 9.09 28.82
N ILE A 134 20.98 8.60 29.20
CA ILE A 134 19.71 8.75 28.49
C ILE A 134 18.78 9.70 29.26
N LYS A 135 18.18 10.67 28.56
CA LYS A 135 17.20 11.58 29.17
C LYS A 135 15.84 10.91 29.33
N LEU A 136 15.72 9.97 30.28
CA LEU A 136 14.53 9.12 30.45
C LEU A 136 13.22 9.90 30.51
N ASP A 137 13.13 10.97 31.31
CA ASP A 137 11.90 11.77 31.44
C ASP A 137 11.48 12.40 30.11
N LYS A 138 12.44 12.92 29.36
CA LYS A 138 12.19 13.54 28.05
C LYS A 138 11.84 12.48 27.01
N THR A 139 12.54 11.36 27.00
CA THR A 139 12.24 10.20 26.14
C THR A 139 10.83 9.66 26.40
N ALA A 140 10.45 9.46 27.67
CA ALA A 140 9.13 9.00 28.05
C ALA A 140 8.04 10.00 27.62
N THR A 141 8.29 11.29 27.78
CA THR A 141 7.37 12.36 27.33
C THR A 141 7.16 12.32 25.82
N ILE A 142 8.25 12.19 25.04
CA ILE A 142 8.18 12.14 23.57
C ILE A 142 7.46 10.87 23.10
N VAL A 143 7.82 9.70 23.62
CA VAL A 143 7.16 8.43 23.27
C VAL A 143 5.67 8.49 23.63
N SER A 144 5.33 9.01 24.81
CA SER A 144 3.94 9.18 25.22
C SER A 144 3.18 10.14 24.32
N ALA A 145 3.80 11.25 23.90
CA ALA A 145 3.19 12.21 22.99
C ALA A 145 2.87 11.59 21.63
N ILE A 146 3.79 10.78 21.08
CA ILE A 146 3.56 10.03 19.82
C ILE A 146 2.34 9.12 19.96
N LEU A 147 2.28 8.32 21.03
CA LEU A 147 1.17 7.36 21.24
C LEU A 147 -0.16 8.07 21.49
N LEU A 148 -0.15 9.12 22.32
CA LEU A 148 -1.35 9.87 22.64
C LEU A 148 -1.88 10.67 21.43
N SER A 149 -0.98 11.10 20.54
CA SER A 149 -1.37 11.82 19.32
C SER A 149 -2.33 11.03 18.43
N VAL A 150 -2.18 9.71 18.36
CA VAL A 150 -3.06 8.81 17.59
C VAL A 150 -4.50 8.93 18.05
N VAL A 151 -4.72 8.90 19.37
CA VAL A 151 -6.05 8.97 19.99
C VAL A 151 -6.62 10.39 19.88
N ILE A 152 -5.82 11.41 20.21
CA ILE A 152 -6.25 12.81 20.14
C ILE A 152 -6.63 13.19 18.70
N ALA A 153 -5.83 12.78 17.71
CA ALA A 153 -6.08 13.06 16.30
C ALA A 153 -7.39 12.41 15.81
N PHE A 154 -7.61 11.13 16.17
CA PHE A 154 -8.84 10.43 15.82
C PHE A 154 -10.07 11.11 16.43
N ILE A 155 -10.04 11.41 17.73
CA ILE A 155 -11.16 12.05 18.43
C ILE A 155 -11.41 13.47 17.90
N SER A 156 -10.36 14.25 17.67
CA SER A 156 -10.48 15.62 17.14
C SER A 156 -11.09 15.62 15.74
N GLY A 157 -10.59 14.75 14.85
CA GLY A 157 -11.15 14.58 13.50
C GLY A 157 -12.62 14.15 13.54
N MET A 158 -12.98 13.22 14.43
CA MET A 158 -14.35 12.77 14.64
C MET A 158 -15.28 13.89 15.12
N ILE A 159 -14.90 14.60 16.18
CA ILE A 159 -15.75 15.65 16.78
C ILE A 159 -15.94 16.82 15.82
N VAL A 160 -14.86 17.34 15.24
CA VAL A 160 -14.92 18.50 14.34
C VAL A 160 -15.72 18.15 13.09
N GLN A 161 -15.53 16.95 12.53
CA GLN A 161 -16.31 16.49 11.39
C GLN A 161 -17.79 16.31 11.73
N PHE A 162 -18.12 15.72 12.89
CA PHE A 162 -19.50 15.56 13.33
C PHE A 162 -20.20 16.93 13.44
N VAL A 163 -19.57 17.91 14.08
CA VAL A 163 -20.10 19.28 14.16
C VAL A 163 -20.27 19.90 12.77
N ALA A 164 -19.28 19.74 11.89
CA ALA A 164 -19.38 20.25 10.53
C ALA A 164 -20.50 19.60 9.72
N ARG A 165 -20.79 18.30 9.94
CA ARG A 165 -21.93 17.60 9.32
C ARG A 165 -23.27 18.11 9.82
N LEU A 166 -23.37 18.43 11.11
CA LEU A 166 -24.55 19.09 11.66
C LEU A 166 -24.77 20.47 11.03
N LEU A 167 -23.72 21.18 10.60
CA LEU A 167 -23.81 22.52 10.01
C LEU A 167 -23.99 22.53 8.47
N PHE A 168 -23.26 21.70 7.73
CA PHE A 168 -23.26 21.72 6.26
C PHE A 168 -24.14 20.66 5.62
N THR A 169 -24.47 19.55 6.31
CA THR A 169 -25.05 18.31 5.72
C THR A 169 -24.21 17.75 4.56
N PHE A 170 -24.59 16.58 4.03
CA PHE A 170 -24.01 16.08 2.78
C PHE A 170 -24.48 16.86 1.54
N ARG A 171 -25.58 17.62 1.64
CA ARG A 171 -26.11 18.48 0.56
C ARG A 171 -25.69 19.94 0.78
N PHE A 172 -24.39 20.17 0.89
CA PHE A 172 -23.81 21.44 1.35
C PHE A 172 -24.07 22.67 0.45
N LYS A 173 -24.56 22.51 -0.79
CA LYS A 173 -24.82 23.63 -1.73
C LYS A 173 -25.71 24.74 -1.15
N TYR A 174 -26.70 24.39 -0.33
CA TYR A 174 -27.59 25.37 0.30
C TYR A 174 -26.96 25.98 1.56
N SER A 175 -26.39 25.14 2.42
CA SER A 175 -25.76 25.56 3.68
C SER A 175 -24.57 26.51 3.47
N VAL A 176 -23.81 26.32 2.38
CA VAL A 176 -22.65 27.16 2.04
C VAL A 176 -23.02 28.61 1.77
N LYS A 177 -24.23 28.89 1.27
CA LYS A 177 -24.66 30.28 1.02
C LYS A 177 -24.68 31.14 2.29
N TYR A 178 -24.99 30.52 3.43
CA TYR A 178 -25.14 31.20 4.71
C TYR A 178 -23.94 30.98 5.63
N LEU A 179 -23.38 29.76 5.65
CA LEU A 179 -22.33 29.37 6.58
C LEU A 179 -20.93 29.36 5.95
N GLY A 180 -20.83 29.53 4.63
CA GLY A 180 -19.55 29.45 3.91
C GLY A 180 -18.55 30.50 4.37
N GLY A 181 -18.98 31.76 4.54
CA GLY A 181 -18.13 32.83 5.07
C GLY A 181 -17.66 32.56 6.50
N LEU A 182 -18.57 32.17 7.39
CA LEU A 182 -18.23 31.84 8.77
C LEU A 182 -17.23 30.69 8.85
N PHE A 183 -17.45 29.61 8.10
CA PHE A 183 -16.56 28.46 8.06
C PHE A 183 -15.17 28.81 7.50
N CYS A 184 -15.11 29.66 6.47
CA CYS A 184 -13.87 30.21 5.96
C CYS A 184 -13.12 31.01 7.03
N GLY A 185 -13.82 31.90 7.74
CA GLY A 185 -13.26 32.66 8.85
C GLY A 185 -12.69 31.77 9.95
N ILE A 186 -13.46 30.78 10.43
CA ILE A 186 -13.00 29.83 11.46
C ILE A 186 -11.76 29.06 10.97
N SER A 187 -11.80 28.50 9.76
CA SER A 187 -10.70 27.69 9.23
C SER A 187 -9.42 28.49 9.01
N LEU A 188 -9.51 29.65 8.35
CA LEU A 188 -8.34 30.48 8.07
C LEU A 188 -7.78 31.14 9.32
N SER A 189 -8.63 31.50 10.29
CA SER A 189 -8.16 32.03 11.58
C SER A 189 -7.49 30.95 12.42
N ALA A 190 -8.01 29.72 12.42
CA ALA A 190 -7.35 28.60 13.07
C ALA A 190 -5.97 28.34 12.46
N ILE A 191 -5.88 28.32 11.12
CA ILE A 191 -4.60 28.23 10.40
C ILE A 191 -3.67 29.37 10.83
N ALA A 192 -4.11 30.63 10.73
CA ALA A 192 -3.30 31.79 11.05
C ALA A 192 -2.83 31.78 12.52
N TYR A 193 -3.70 31.41 13.46
CA TYR A 193 -3.36 31.30 14.88
C TYR A 193 -2.23 30.28 15.11
N PHE A 194 -2.38 29.05 14.61
CA PHE A 194 -1.40 28.01 14.87
C PHE A 194 -0.08 28.25 14.11
N LEU A 195 -0.15 28.83 12.92
CA LEU A 195 0.99 29.00 12.04
C LEU A 195 1.79 30.27 12.35
N VAL A 196 1.11 31.41 12.54
CA VAL A 196 1.75 32.71 12.80
C VAL A 196 1.97 32.94 14.28
N MET A 197 0.98 32.73 15.15
CA MET A 197 1.13 33.13 16.56
C MET A 197 1.91 32.10 17.38
N LYS A 198 1.72 30.80 17.10
CA LYS A 198 2.44 29.72 17.79
C LYS A 198 3.73 29.31 17.08
N GLY A 199 3.76 29.35 15.74
CA GLY A 199 4.96 29.06 14.94
C GLY A 199 6.03 30.15 15.02
N ALA A 200 5.67 31.43 15.10
CA ALA A 200 6.65 32.53 15.12
C ALA A 200 7.59 32.51 16.34
N LYS A 201 7.20 31.90 17.46
CA LYS A 201 8.09 31.71 18.63
C LYS A 201 9.32 30.84 18.32
N GLY A 202 9.28 30.03 17.25
CA GLY A 202 10.40 29.20 16.78
C GLY A 202 11.13 29.72 15.53
N ALA A 203 10.77 30.92 15.02
CA ALA A 203 11.37 31.49 13.84
C ALA A 203 12.75 32.08 14.14
N SER A 204 13.77 31.76 13.33
CA SER A 204 15.15 32.25 13.53
C SER A 204 15.31 33.77 13.41
N PHE A 205 14.32 34.46 12.84
CA PHE A 205 14.32 35.90 12.61
C PHE A 205 13.39 36.71 13.53
N MET A 206 12.66 36.06 14.46
CA MET A 206 11.75 36.76 15.36
C MET A 206 12.50 37.34 16.57
N LYS A 207 12.31 38.64 16.80
CA LYS A 207 12.88 39.35 17.94
C LYS A 207 11.93 39.32 19.16
N PRO A 208 12.45 39.38 20.40
CA PRO A 208 11.63 39.36 21.62
C PRO A 208 10.56 40.46 21.64
N GLU A 209 10.86 41.66 21.14
CA GLU A 209 9.93 42.80 21.16
C GLU A 209 8.69 42.55 20.29
N TYR A 210 8.84 41.83 19.18
CA TYR A 210 7.73 41.48 18.31
C TYR A 210 6.83 40.40 18.92
N LEU A 211 7.44 39.44 19.64
CA LEU A 211 6.69 38.41 20.36
C LEU A 211 5.86 39.02 21.49
N GLU A 212 6.43 39.99 22.21
CA GLU A 212 5.74 40.67 23.31
C GLU A 212 4.58 41.54 22.80
N TYR A 213 4.75 42.27 21.69
CA TYR A 213 3.65 42.98 21.04
C TYR A 213 2.51 42.04 20.60
N MET A 214 2.85 40.89 20.02
CA MET A 214 1.88 39.87 19.61
C MET A 214 1.12 39.28 20.80
N ASP A 215 1.81 39.02 21.92
CA ASP A 215 1.19 38.48 23.13
C ASP A 215 0.26 39.53 23.79
N GLN A 216 0.63 40.83 23.79
CA GLN A 216 -0.20 41.91 24.34
C GLN A 216 -1.47 42.20 23.52
N HIS A 217 -1.38 42.16 22.19
CA HIS A 217 -2.51 42.42 21.28
C HIS A 217 -3.18 41.17 20.73
N PHE A 218 -2.91 40.00 21.35
CA PHE A 218 -3.31 38.69 20.87
C PHE A 218 -4.80 38.60 20.49
N SER A 219 -5.69 39.02 21.38
CA SER A 219 -7.14 38.93 21.16
C SER A 219 -7.61 39.79 19.99
N THR A 220 -7.10 41.02 19.91
CA THR A 220 -7.46 41.97 18.85
C THR A 220 -7.01 41.46 17.48
N ILE A 221 -5.78 40.95 17.39
CA ILE A 221 -5.25 40.37 16.14
C ILE A 221 -6.12 39.20 15.68
N LEU A 222 -6.47 38.28 16.60
CA LEU A 222 -7.27 37.11 16.25
C LEU A 222 -8.68 37.48 15.78
N TRP A 223 -9.35 38.42 16.45
CA TRP A 223 -10.68 38.90 16.02
C TRP A 223 -10.64 39.65 14.69
N CYS A 224 -9.61 40.47 14.45
CA CYS A 224 -9.43 41.14 13.15
C CYS A 224 -9.24 40.14 12.01
N ILE A 225 -8.40 39.11 12.23
CA ILE A 225 -8.18 38.03 11.25
C ILE A 225 -9.48 37.26 11.00
N PHE A 226 -10.22 36.93 12.06
CA PHE A 226 -11.49 36.22 11.98
C PHE A 226 -12.54 36.99 11.20
N ILE A 227 -12.80 38.24 11.58
CA ILE A 227 -13.78 39.09 10.90
C ILE A 227 -13.35 39.30 9.44
N GLY A 228 -12.07 39.58 9.18
CA GLY A 228 -11.53 39.78 7.84
C GLY A 228 -11.74 38.56 6.93
N PHE A 229 -11.40 37.36 7.40
CA PHE A 229 -11.60 36.13 6.64
C PHE A 229 -13.06 35.72 6.52
N THR A 230 -13.90 35.99 7.53
CA THR A 230 -15.35 35.78 7.43
C THR A 230 -15.97 36.66 6.35
N VAL A 231 -15.62 37.95 6.32
CA VAL A 231 -16.09 38.89 5.29
C VAL A 231 -15.60 38.48 3.91
N LEU A 232 -14.31 38.15 3.77
CA LEU A 232 -13.74 37.67 2.51
C LEU A 232 -14.45 36.40 2.02
N GLY A 233 -14.61 35.41 2.90
CA GLY A 233 -15.29 34.16 2.58
C GLY A 233 -16.74 34.39 2.17
N GLN A 234 -17.45 35.29 2.86
CA GLN A 234 -18.84 35.61 2.52
C GLN A 234 -18.93 36.36 1.19
N ALA A 235 -18.00 37.28 0.91
CA ALA A 235 -17.91 37.98 -0.37
C ALA A 235 -17.67 36.99 -1.53
N MET A 236 -16.79 36.01 -1.37
CA MET A 236 -16.58 34.95 -2.36
C MET A 236 -17.85 34.15 -2.62
N VAL A 237 -18.60 33.79 -1.58
CA VAL A 237 -19.88 33.07 -1.70
C VAL A 237 -20.90 33.90 -2.48
N LEU A 238 -20.99 35.21 -2.22
CA LEU A 238 -21.87 36.13 -2.95
C LEU A 238 -21.50 36.25 -4.44
N LEU A 239 -20.21 36.21 -4.76
CA LEU A 239 -19.68 36.21 -6.13
C LEU A 239 -19.76 34.84 -6.82
N ASN A 240 -20.42 33.85 -6.20
CA ASN A 240 -20.49 32.45 -6.67
C ASN A 240 -19.11 31.78 -6.85
N LEU A 241 -18.08 32.27 -6.16
CA LEU A 241 -16.77 31.63 -6.10
C LEU A 241 -16.78 30.48 -5.09
N ASN A 242 -16.03 29.41 -5.37
CA ASN A 242 -15.96 28.27 -4.46
C ASN A 242 -15.06 28.58 -3.26
N VAL A 243 -15.66 28.93 -2.12
CA VAL A 243 -14.96 29.23 -0.86
C VAL A 243 -14.07 28.08 -0.38
N PHE A 244 -14.44 26.82 -0.66
CA PHE A 244 -13.61 25.67 -0.29
C PHE A 244 -12.29 25.61 -1.05
N ARG A 245 -12.19 26.23 -2.23
CA ARG A 245 -10.90 26.32 -2.94
C ARG A 245 -9.89 27.09 -2.10
N LEU A 246 -10.32 28.20 -1.49
CA LEU A 246 -9.46 28.99 -0.61
C LEU A 246 -9.08 28.19 0.66
N ILE A 247 -10.07 27.57 1.31
CA ILE A 247 -9.85 26.80 2.55
C ILE A 247 -8.94 25.60 2.32
N ILE A 248 -9.15 24.83 1.26
CA ILE A 248 -8.35 23.65 0.95
C ILE A 248 -6.93 24.05 0.57
N LEU A 249 -6.73 25.09 -0.26
CA LEU A 249 -5.37 25.54 -0.60
C LEU A 249 -4.63 26.10 0.62
N ALA A 250 -5.30 26.90 1.45
CA ALA A 250 -4.72 27.40 2.70
C ALA A 250 -4.43 26.25 3.69
N GLY A 251 -5.29 25.24 3.75
CA GLY A 251 -5.08 24.03 4.54
C GLY A 251 -3.90 23.19 4.04
N THR A 252 -3.74 23.04 2.73
CA THR A 252 -2.57 22.38 2.12
C THR A 252 -1.29 23.15 2.44
N PHE A 253 -1.31 24.48 2.31
CA PHE A 253 -0.20 25.33 2.73
C PHE A 253 0.12 25.10 4.21
N ALA A 254 -0.88 25.15 5.09
CA ALA A 254 -0.70 25.04 6.53
C ALA A 254 -0.17 23.67 6.95
N LEU A 255 -0.66 22.61 6.33
CA LEU A 255 -0.22 21.25 6.61
C LEU A 255 1.19 21.01 6.07
N ALA A 256 1.52 21.53 4.87
CA ALA A 256 2.87 21.48 4.32
C ALA A 256 3.88 22.28 5.16
N PHE A 257 3.47 23.45 5.66
CA PHE A 257 4.25 24.25 6.62
C PHE A 257 4.50 23.49 7.91
N SER A 258 3.44 22.91 8.50
CA SER A 258 3.55 22.15 9.75
C SER A 258 4.41 20.89 9.57
N PHE A 259 4.30 20.24 8.41
CA PHE A 259 5.12 19.11 8.02
C PHE A 259 6.60 19.50 7.96
N ALA A 260 6.96 20.53 7.22
CA ALA A 260 8.37 20.97 7.14
C ALA A 260 8.88 21.49 8.49
N GLY A 261 8.04 22.18 9.28
CA GLY A 261 8.42 22.63 10.62
C GLY A 261 8.69 21.49 11.60
N ASN A 262 8.02 20.34 11.45
CA ASN A 262 8.13 19.19 12.34
C ASN A 262 9.13 18.14 11.85
N ASP A 263 9.06 17.73 10.58
CA ASP A 263 9.77 16.56 10.06
C ASP A 263 11.13 16.89 9.44
N LEU A 264 11.43 18.18 9.20
CA LEU A 264 12.74 18.57 8.68
C LEU A 264 13.88 18.11 9.60
N VAL A 265 13.66 18.17 10.92
CA VAL A 265 14.66 17.72 11.89
C VAL A 265 15.01 16.24 11.75
N ASN A 266 14.07 15.41 11.28
CA ASN A 266 14.31 13.97 11.15
C ASN A 266 15.44 13.70 10.16
N PHE A 267 15.49 14.47 9.06
CA PHE A 267 16.45 14.27 7.98
C PHE A 267 17.77 15.02 8.18
N VAL A 268 17.70 16.28 8.65
CA VAL A 268 18.89 17.15 8.75
C VAL A 268 19.36 17.37 10.17
N GLY A 269 18.60 16.94 11.18
CA GLY A 269 18.92 17.24 12.57
C GLY A 269 20.19 16.58 13.07
N VAL A 270 20.31 15.27 12.86
CA VAL A 270 21.51 14.52 13.24
C VAL A 270 22.75 14.95 12.43
N PRO A 271 22.67 15.14 11.10
CA PRO A 271 23.80 15.65 10.31
C PRO A 271 24.26 17.07 10.71
N LEU A 272 23.33 17.97 11.05
CA LEU A 272 23.67 19.32 11.50
C LEU A 272 24.23 19.29 12.94
N ALA A 273 23.72 18.42 13.81
CA ALA A 273 24.32 18.18 15.12
C ALA A 273 25.77 17.71 15.00
N ALA A 274 26.04 16.76 14.08
CA ALA A 274 27.39 16.28 13.80
C ALA A 274 28.30 17.40 13.26
N LEU A 275 27.77 18.29 12.41
CA LEU A 275 28.50 19.45 11.90
C LEU A 275 28.85 20.44 13.03
N ASP A 276 27.90 20.72 13.92
CA ASP A 276 28.13 21.59 15.08
C ASP A 276 29.17 21.00 16.03
N SER A 277 29.09 19.69 16.32
CA SER A 277 30.10 18.96 17.09
C SER A 277 31.50 19.08 16.48
N TYR A 278 31.61 18.94 15.15
CA TYR A 278 32.89 19.06 14.45
C TYR A 278 33.45 20.49 14.49
N LYS A 279 32.61 21.51 14.26
CA LYS A 279 33.02 22.92 14.31
C LYS A 279 33.56 23.28 15.69
N ASP A 280 32.86 22.85 16.75
CA ASP A 280 33.26 23.12 18.13
C ASP A 280 34.53 22.36 18.52
N TRP A 281 34.61 21.05 18.22
CA TRP A 281 35.81 20.25 18.46
C TRP A 281 37.03 20.80 17.73
N SER A 282 36.88 21.17 16.44
CA SER A 282 37.97 21.74 15.65
C SER A 282 38.45 23.10 16.15
N ALA A 283 37.57 23.89 16.78
CA ALA A 283 37.91 25.20 17.31
C ALA A 283 38.52 25.13 18.71
N ASN A 284 38.01 24.23 19.56
CA ASN A 284 38.23 24.27 21.01
C ASN A 284 38.99 23.05 21.57
N ALA A 285 38.94 21.88 20.92
CA ALA A 285 39.50 20.66 21.48
C ALA A 285 41.02 20.51 21.31
N GLY A 286 41.64 21.25 20.37
CA GLY A 286 43.07 21.11 20.10
C GLY A 286 43.52 19.69 19.71
N GLY A 287 42.61 18.85 19.23
CA GLY A 287 42.85 17.45 18.90
C GLY A 287 42.64 16.45 20.06
N ASP A 288 42.12 16.90 21.21
CA ASP A 288 41.82 16.02 22.36
C ASP A 288 40.71 15.01 22.02
N PRO A 289 40.97 13.69 22.09
CA PRO A 289 39.97 12.64 21.86
C PRO A 289 38.95 12.53 23.00
N THR A 290 39.23 13.09 24.18
CA THR A 290 38.34 13.05 25.35
C THR A 290 37.42 14.26 25.47
N TYR A 291 37.51 15.20 24.53
CA TYR A 291 36.70 16.42 24.53
C TYR A 291 35.20 16.10 24.46
N LEU A 292 34.47 16.47 25.52
CA LEU A 292 33.06 16.18 25.72
C LEU A 292 32.15 17.16 24.95
N MET A 293 31.01 16.66 24.46
CA MET A 293 30.11 17.40 23.56
C MET A 293 29.06 18.27 24.28
N ASP A 294 29.47 19.05 25.29
CA ASP A 294 28.54 19.97 25.98
C ASP A 294 28.03 21.11 25.08
N CYS A 295 28.74 21.42 23.98
CA CYS A 295 28.28 22.35 22.95
C CYS A 295 26.92 21.97 22.31
N LEU A 296 26.52 20.70 22.39
CA LEU A 296 25.20 20.26 21.94
C LEU A 296 24.08 20.58 22.93
N ASN A 297 24.41 20.83 24.21
CA ASN A 297 23.44 21.25 25.22
C ASN A 297 23.06 22.73 25.09
N THR A 298 23.92 23.58 24.53
CA THR A 298 23.62 25.00 24.33
C THR A 298 22.63 25.20 23.17
N THR A 299 21.62 26.04 23.41
CA THR A 299 20.62 26.39 22.39
C THR A 299 21.26 27.32 21.37
N ASN A 300 21.82 26.72 20.32
CA ASN A 300 22.25 27.43 19.12
C ASN A 300 21.12 27.45 18.08
N VAL A 301 20.84 28.64 17.56
CA VAL A 301 19.95 28.82 16.41
C VAL A 301 20.65 28.24 15.20
N THR A 302 20.06 27.22 14.58
CA THR A 302 20.58 26.63 13.34
C THR A 302 20.71 27.71 12.27
N GLU A 303 21.83 27.72 11.54
CA GLU A 303 22.04 28.67 10.45
C GLU A 303 20.90 28.53 9.41
N THR A 304 20.16 29.62 9.18
CA THR A 304 19.01 29.67 8.26
C THR A 304 19.34 29.17 6.86
N PHE A 305 20.61 29.28 6.44
CA PHE A 305 21.10 28.77 5.16
C PHE A 305 20.85 27.26 4.99
N TRP A 306 21.17 26.44 6.00
CA TRP A 306 20.99 24.98 5.91
C TRP A 306 19.51 24.59 5.89
N LEU A 307 18.69 25.27 6.69
CA LEU A 307 17.24 25.05 6.71
C LEU A 307 16.58 25.40 5.37
N PHE A 308 16.99 26.54 4.78
CA PHE A 308 16.51 26.95 3.46
C PHE A 308 16.92 25.96 2.36
N LEU A 309 18.19 25.53 2.36
CA LEU A 309 18.69 24.55 1.39
C LEU A 309 17.94 23.22 1.49
N ALA A 310 17.68 22.75 2.71
CA ALA A 310 16.91 21.54 2.92
C ALA A 310 15.43 21.71 2.49
N GLY A 311 14.78 22.85 2.79
CA GLY A 311 13.45 23.15 2.26
C GLY A 311 13.40 23.18 0.72
N LEU A 312 14.47 23.67 0.08
CA LEU A 312 14.59 23.69 -1.39
C LEU A 312 14.71 22.26 -1.96
N THR A 313 15.51 21.38 -1.35
CA THR A 313 15.62 19.98 -1.82
C THR A 313 14.30 19.23 -1.64
N MET A 314 13.56 19.46 -0.54
CA MET A 314 12.20 18.91 -0.37
C MET A 314 11.28 19.38 -1.50
N CYS A 315 11.33 20.67 -1.86
CA CYS A 315 10.53 21.20 -2.96
C CYS A 315 10.90 20.54 -4.30
N ILE A 316 12.18 20.48 -4.65
CA ILE A 316 12.62 19.82 -5.90
C ILE A 316 12.14 18.37 -5.94
N THR A 317 12.22 17.67 -4.81
CA THR A 317 11.75 16.28 -4.67
C THR A 317 10.26 16.15 -4.99
N LEU A 318 9.39 17.03 -4.47
CA LEU A 318 7.95 16.98 -4.73
C LEU A 318 7.61 17.10 -6.22
N TRP A 319 8.38 17.86 -6.97
CA TRP A 319 8.13 18.09 -8.40
C TRP A 319 8.67 16.96 -9.28
N VAL A 320 9.85 16.44 -8.95
CA VAL A 320 10.60 15.49 -9.80
C VAL A 320 10.30 14.02 -9.44
N SER A 321 9.99 13.71 -8.18
CA SER A 321 9.85 12.32 -7.72
C SER A 321 8.60 11.63 -8.27
N LYS A 322 8.80 10.66 -9.17
CA LYS A 322 7.75 9.75 -9.64
C LYS A 322 7.16 8.92 -8.48
N LYS A 323 8.00 8.55 -7.50
CA LYS A 323 7.58 7.83 -6.29
C LYS A 323 6.63 8.66 -5.44
N ALA A 324 6.93 9.94 -5.20
CA ALA A 324 6.03 10.84 -4.47
C ALA A 324 4.64 10.91 -5.13
N ARG A 325 4.58 11.01 -6.46
CA ARG A 325 3.30 10.99 -7.21
C ARG A 325 2.55 9.67 -7.04
N GLN A 326 3.26 8.55 -7.11
CA GLN A 326 2.68 7.21 -6.95
C GLN A 326 2.15 6.98 -5.52
N VAL A 327 2.88 7.44 -4.49
CA VAL A 327 2.46 7.35 -3.08
C VAL A 327 1.23 8.21 -2.82
N VAL A 328 1.19 9.44 -3.33
CA VAL A 328 -0.01 10.30 -3.27
C VAL A 328 -1.22 9.60 -3.91
N GLN A 329 -1.06 9.03 -5.10
CA GLN A 329 -2.15 8.33 -5.80
C GLN A 329 -2.63 7.07 -5.06
N THR A 330 -1.70 6.32 -4.47
CA THR A 330 -2.01 5.11 -3.71
C THR A 330 -2.72 5.47 -2.40
N SER A 331 -2.28 6.52 -1.72
CA SER A 331 -2.91 7.05 -0.50
C SER A 331 -4.32 7.56 -0.77
N ILE A 332 -4.54 8.28 -1.88
CA ILE A 332 -5.89 8.71 -2.31
C ILE A 332 -6.81 7.49 -2.48
N ASN A 333 -6.31 6.42 -3.10
CA ASN A 333 -7.11 5.21 -3.30
C ASN A 333 -7.46 4.53 -1.96
N LEU A 334 -6.52 4.45 -1.01
CA LEU A 334 -6.75 3.85 0.32
C LEU A 334 -7.71 4.66 1.20
N SER A 335 -7.58 5.98 1.17
CA SER A 335 -8.33 6.90 2.03
C SER A 335 -9.70 7.29 1.44
N SER A 336 -9.98 6.86 0.21
CA SER A 336 -11.27 7.08 -0.45
C SER A 336 -12.41 6.43 0.33
N SER A 337 -13.52 7.16 0.44
CA SER A 337 -14.69 6.75 1.24
C SER A 337 -15.55 5.68 0.56
N THR A 338 -15.13 5.16 -0.58
CA THR A 338 -15.95 4.34 -1.45
C THR A 338 -16.05 2.91 -0.91
N SER A 339 -17.27 2.47 -0.64
CA SER A 339 -17.61 1.13 -0.10
C SER A 339 -17.35 -0.04 -1.06
N GLY A 340 -16.44 0.10 -2.02
CA GLY A 340 -16.20 -0.88 -3.10
C GLY A 340 -14.73 -1.15 -3.41
N SER A 341 -13.78 -0.40 -2.84
CA SER A 341 -12.37 -0.81 -2.89
C SER A 341 -12.15 -1.87 -1.81
N ARG A 342 -12.06 -3.13 -2.25
CA ARG A 342 -11.61 -4.33 -1.51
C ARG A 342 -11.23 -4.05 -0.06
N GLU A 343 -11.92 -4.69 0.87
CA GLU A 343 -11.49 -4.85 2.25
C GLU A 343 -10.09 -5.49 2.26
N GLN A 344 -9.05 -4.66 2.17
CA GLN A 344 -7.65 -5.07 1.99
C GLN A 344 -7.11 -5.84 3.20
N PHE A 345 -7.76 -5.65 4.35
CA PHE A 345 -7.40 -6.28 5.61
C PHE A 345 -8.53 -7.20 6.04
N GLY A 346 -8.20 -8.47 6.31
CA GLY A 346 -9.14 -9.43 6.87
C GLY A 346 -9.61 -9.00 8.27
N ALA A 347 -10.80 -9.43 8.65
CA ALA A 347 -11.34 -9.17 9.98
C ALA A 347 -10.44 -9.79 11.06
N SER A 348 -9.90 -8.97 11.97
CA SER A 348 -9.11 -9.45 13.11
C SER A 348 -9.98 -9.68 14.34
N THR A 349 -9.54 -10.57 15.24
CA THR A 349 -10.24 -10.86 16.49
C THR A 349 -10.41 -9.62 17.37
N LEU A 350 -9.36 -8.80 17.47
CA LEU A 350 -9.39 -7.51 18.16
C LEU A 350 -10.34 -6.52 17.48
N GLY A 351 -10.32 -6.45 16.14
CA GLY A 351 -11.24 -5.61 15.38
C GLY A 351 -12.71 -5.98 15.63
N ARG A 352 -13.03 -7.27 15.73
CA ARG A 352 -14.37 -7.76 16.10
C ARG A 352 -14.77 -7.34 17.51
N ILE A 353 -13.87 -7.44 18.49
CA ILE A 353 -14.15 -7.05 19.89
C ILE A 353 -14.46 -5.55 19.96
N ILE A 354 -13.59 -4.69 19.40
CA ILE A 354 -13.76 -3.24 19.41
C ILE A 354 -15.05 -2.84 18.68
N THR A 355 -15.34 -3.46 17.53
CA THR A 355 -16.58 -3.17 16.79
C THR A 355 -17.81 -3.53 17.62
N ARG A 356 -17.83 -4.68 18.31
CA ARG A 356 -18.95 -5.06 19.19
C ARG A 356 -19.11 -4.08 20.35
N MET A 357 -18.01 -3.66 20.98
CA MET A 357 -18.05 -2.65 22.04
C MET A 357 -18.59 -1.31 21.51
N GLY A 358 -18.10 -0.85 20.35
CA GLY A 358 -18.55 0.38 19.71
C GLY A 358 -20.04 0.33 19.31
N LEU A 359 -20.52 -0.80 18.80
CA LEU A 359 -21.95 -1.02 18.52
C LEU A 359 -22.78 -1.02 19.81
N GLY A 360 -22.24 -1.53 20.92
CA GLY A 360 -22.86 -1.45 22.24
C GLY A 360 -23.04 -0.02 22.72
N VAL A 361 -21.96 0.77 22.72
CA VAL A 361 -21.97 2.20 23.08
C VAL A 361 -22.94 2.97 22.17
N SER A 362 -22.87 2.73 20.87
CA SER A 362 -23.74 3.36 19.87
C SER A 362 -25.22 3.10 20.16
N ARG A 363 -25.61 1.85 20.46
CA ARG A 363 -27.01 1.52 20.84
C ARG A 363 -27.44 2.25 22.11
N THR A 364 -26.58 2.30 23.12
CA THR A 364 -26.88 3.02 24.37
C THR A 364 -27.09 4.51 24.10
N VAL A 365 -26.21 5.13 23.30
CA VAL A 365 -26.35 6.54 22.91
C VAL A 365 -27.64 6.78 22.12
N TYR A 366 -27.96 5.93 21.15
CA TYR A 366 -29.20 6.04 20.37
C TYR A 366 -30.45 5.84 21.22
N HIS A 367 -30.41 4.97 22.23
CA HIS A 367 -31.54 4.71 23.12
C HIS A 367 -31.75 5.85 24.13
N SER A 368 -30.67 6.47 24.60
CA SER A 368 -30.73 7.61 25.54
C SER A 368 -31.03 8.95 24.88
N MET A 369 -30.98 9.04 23.54
CA MET A 369 -31.16 10.29 22.81
C MET A 369 -32.65 10.56 22.50
N PRO A 370 -33.18 11.78 22.74
CA PRO A 370 -34.56 12.12 22.39
C PRO A 370 -34.83 11.98 20.89
N GLU A 371 -36.01 11.48 20.52
CA GLU A 371 -36.37 11.21 19.11
C GLU A 371 -36.22 12.44 18.21
N LYS A 372 -36.58 13.64 18.69
CA LYS A 372 -36.43 14.89 17.94
C LYS A 372 -34.98 15.17 17.54
N SER A 373 -34.04 14.93 18.44
CA SER A 373 -32.61 15.14 18.20
C SER A 373 -32.07 14.08 17.23
N LEU A 374 -32.53 12.83 17.37
CA LEU A 374 -32.17 11.74 16.47
C LEU A 374 -32.68 11.99 15.04
N GLU A 375 -33.92 12.45 14.90
CA GLU A 375 -34.52 12.77 13.61
C GLU A 375 -33.82 13.95 12.93
N PHE A 376 -33.46 14.98 13.71
CA PHE A 376 -32.62 16.08 13.23
C PHE A 376 -31.29 15.56 12.66
N ILE A 377 -30.55 14.74 13.41
CA ILE A 377 -29.28 14.17 12.94
C ILE A 377 -29.50 13.32 11.67
N ARG A 378 -30.47 12.40 11.67
CA ARG A 378 -30.81 11.56 10.52
C ARG A 378 -31.11 12.37 9.28
N HIS A 379 -31.82 13.49 9.41
CA HIS A 379 -32.12 14.37 8.29
C HIS A 379 -30.85 15.03 7.72
N ARG A 380 -29.94 15.51 8.57
CA ARG A 380 -28.67 16.15 8.16
C ARG A 380 -27.69 15.16 7.53
N TYR A 381 -27.78 13.88 7.90
CA TYR A 381 -26.94 12.79 7.41
C TYR A 381 -27.46 12.09 6.13
N LYS A 382 -28.55 12.56 5.53
CA LYS A 382 -29.04 12.02 4.24
C LYS A 382 -28.03 12.28 3.11
N GLN A 383 -27.44 11.21 2.58
CA GLN A 383 -26.51 11.32 1.46
C GLN A 383 -27.22 11.71 0.14
N PRO A 384 -26.56 12.47 -0.75
CA PRO A 384 -27.09 12.78 -2.07
C PRO A 384 -27.15 11.50 -2.94
N LEU A 385 -28.22 11.38 -3.74
CA LEU A 385 -28.34 10.33 -4.75
C LEU A 385 -27.28 10.57 -5.85
N ILE A 386 -26.45 9.57 -6.12
CA ILE A 386 -25.42 9.64 -7.17
C ILE A 386 -26.13 9.53 -8.53
N LYS A 387 -25.94 10.52 -9.41
CA LYS A 387 -26.40 10.42 -10.81
C LYS A 387 -25.53 9.38 -11.54
N LYS A 388 -26.15 8.45 -12.28
CA LYS A 388 -25.43 7.49 -13.14
C LYS A 388 -24.42 8.25 -14.04
N GLY A 389 -23.14 7.84 -14.00
CA GLY A 389 -22.07 8.39 -14.84
C GLY A 389 -21.18 9.46 -14.21
N GLN A 390 -21.42 9.91 -12.97
CA GLN A 390 -20.46 10.78 -12.25
C GLN A 390 -19.47 9.96 -11.42
N GLU A 391 -18.17 10.18 -11.64
CA GLU A 391 -17.11 9.68 -10.76
C GLU A 391 -17.30 10.22 -9.33
N ARG A 392 -17.36 9.33 -8.34
CA ARG A 392 -17.46 9.73 -6.94
C ARG A 392 -16.09 10.24 -6.47
N LEU A 393 -16.02 11.51 -6.08
CA LEU A 393 -14.81 12.07 -5.47
C LEU A 393 -14.47 11.29 -4.17
N PRO A 394 -13.18 10.95 -3.93
CA PRO A 394 -12.71 10.30 -2.70
C PRO A 394 -13.14 10.99 -1.41
N PHE A 395 -13.18 12.33 -1.43
CA PHE A 395 -13.59 13.22 -0.35
C PHE A 395 -14.51 14.33 -0.86
N ASP A 396 -15.44 14.78 -0.02
CA ASP A 396 -16.11 16.04 -0.26
C ASP A 396 -15.30 17.23 0.27
N TYR A 397 -15.68 18.44 -0.12
CA TYR A 397 -14.91 19.64 0.22
C TYR A 397 -14.89 19.94 1.72
N VAL A 398 -15.94 19.58 2.46
CA VAL A 398 -16.02 19.78 3.91
C VAL A 398 -15.04 18.87 4.63
N ARG A 399 -15.07 17.56 4.34
CA ARG A 399 -14.15 16.60 4.96
C ARG A 399 -12.69 16.87 4.59
N ALA A 400 -12.42 17.21 3.33
CA ALA A 400 -11.07 17.57 2.90
C ALA A 400 -10.54 18.80 3.65
N SER A 401 -11.38 19.83 3.84
CA SER A 401 -11.02 21.02 4.62
C SER A 401 -10.68 20.66 6.05
N ILE A 402 -11.47 19.80 6.69
CA ILE A 402 -11.28 19.40 8.09
C ILE A 402 -10.03 18.53 8.25
N ASN A 403 -9.81 17.58 7.35
CA ASN A 403 -8.59 16.77 7.33
C ASN A 403 -7.34 17.65 7.27
N LEU A 404 -7.33 18.70 6.44
CA LEU A 404 -6.19 19.60 6.31
C LEU A 404 -6.03 20.52 7.54
N VAL A 405 -7.09 21.23 7.92
CA VAL A 405 -7.05 22.25 8.99
C VAL A 405 -6.76 21.61 10.35
N VAL A 406 -7.46 20.53 10.70
CA VAL A 406 -7.31 19.88 12.02
C VAL A 406 -5.94 19.21 12.14
N SER A 407 -5.47 18.54 11.08
CA SER A 407 -4.13 17.93 11.10
C SER A 407 -3.04 18.99 11.24
N ALA A 408 -3.13 20.09 10.48
CA ALA A 408 -2.16 21.18 10.54
C ALA A 408 -2.13 21.82 11.93
N ALA A 409 -3.30 22.06 12.52
CA ALA A 409 -3.43 22.60 13.87
C ALA A 409 -2.78 21.69 14.92
N LEU A 410 -3.09 20.39 14.93
CA LEU A 410 -2.54 19.45 15.90
C LEU A 410 -1.02 19.32 15.79
N ILE A 411 -0.48 19.25 14.57
CA ILE A 411 0.97 19.19 14.34
C ILE A 411 1.62 20.50 14.80
N SER A 412 1.10 21.65 14.38
CA SER A 412 1.63 22.97 14.78
C SER A 412 1.64 23.17 16.31
N VAL A 413 0.60 22.71 17.02
CA VAL A 413 0.56 22.77 18.49
C VAL A 413 1.71 21.96 19.08
N ALA A 414 1.90 20.73 18.62
CA ALA A 414 2.95 19.87 19.16
C ALA A 414 4.35 20.39 18.83
N THR A 415 4.57 20.88 17.61
CA THR A 415 5.82 21.55 17.20
C THR A 415 6.10 22.77 18.11
N SER A 416 5.08 23.56 18.46
CA SER A 416 5.26 24.69 19.39
C SER A 416 5.63 24.26 20.81
N LEU A 417 5.26 23.03 21.21
CA LEU A 417 5.64 22.42 22.48
C LEU A 417 6.95 21.62 22.40
N LYS A 418 7.64 21.65 21.26
CA LYS A 418 8.84 20.84 20.98
C LYS A 418 8.59 19.33 21.20
N LEU A 419 7.37 18.88 20.90
CA LEU A 419 6.98 17.48 20.94
C LEU A 419 6.93 16.96 19.50
N PRO A 420 7.90 16.12 19.07
CA PRO A 420 7.91 15.59 17.72
C PRO A 420 6.79 14.57 17.57
N LEU A 421 5.83 14.87 16.70
CA LEU A 421 4.75 13.95 16.39
C LEU A 421 4.93 13.37 15.01
N SER A 422 4.41 12.17 14.81
CA SER A 422 4.28 11.61 13.48
C SER A 422 3.21 12.34 12.68
N THR A 423 3.61 13.10 11.67
CA THR A 423 2.66 13.75 10.76
C THR A 423 1.84 12.71 9.98
N THR A 424 2.44 11.57 9.63
CA THR A 424 1.77 10.40 9.05
C THR A 424 0.67 9.88 9.96
N TYR A 425 0.92 9.75 11.27
CA TYR A 425 -0.08 9.22 12.19
C TYR A 425 -1.22 10.21 12.41
N VAL A 426 -0.88 11.49 12.64
CA VAL A 426 -1.88 12.53 12.90
C VAL A 426 -2.80 12.70 11.69
N THR A 427 -2.25 12.87 10.49
CA THR A 427 -3.06 13.08 9.28
C THR A 427 -3.93 11.87 8.94
N PHE A 428 -3.40 10.66 9.07
CA PHE A 428 -4.16 9.43 8.88
C PHE A 428 -5.28 9.31 9.92
N MET A 429 -5.00 9.55 11.20
CA MET A 429 -6.00 9.39 12.27
C MET A 429 -7.08 10.47 12.23
N VAL A 430 -6.76 11.72 11.88
CA VAL A 430 -7.78 12.74 11.59
C VAL A 430 -8.67 12.29 10.43
N ALA A 431 -8.09 11.75 9.35
CA ALA A 431 -8.85 11.27 8.20
C ALA A 431 -9.73 10.05 8.54
N MET A 432 -9.29 9.18 9.44
CA MET A 432 -10.07 8.04 9.95
C MET A 432 -11.17 8.48 10.89
N GLY A 433 -10.91 9.43 11.80
CA GLY A 433 -11.90 10.02 12.69
C GLY A 433 -12.99 10.77 11.92
N SER A 434 -12.61 11.56 10.92
CA SER A 434 -13.58 12.23 10.04
C SER A 434 -14.38 11.24 9.18
N SER A 435 -13.76 10.13 8.74
CA SER A 435 -14.46 9.02 8.06
C SER A 435 -15.52 8.38 8.95
N PHE A 436 -15.16 8.14 10.22
CA PHE A 436 -16.05 7.56 11.21
C PHE A 436 -17.25 8.48 11.46
N ALA A 437 -17.01 9.79 11.65
CA ALA A 437 -18.06 10.78 11.82
C ALA A 437 -18.97 10.96 10.60
N ASP A 438 -18.52 10.60 9.39
CA ASP A 438 -19.34 10.61 8.17
C ASP A 438 -20.25 9.39 8.04
N GLY A 439 -20.17 8.42 8.95
CA GLY A 439 -20.94 7.17 8.86
C GLY A 439 -20.45 6.26 7.72
N ALA A 440 -19.20 6.40 7.27
CA ALA A 440 -18.61 5.52 6.25
C ALA A 440 -18.30 4.11 6.77
N TRP A 441 -18.42 3.88 8.09
CA TRP A 441 -18.16 2.60 8.75
C TRP A 441 -19.50 1.93 9.04
N ASP A 442 -20.04 1.25 8.03
CA ASP A 442 -21.29 0.51 8.19
C ASP A 442 -21.08 -0.78 9.02
N ARG A 443 -22.14 -1.38 9.55
CA ARG A 443 -22.11 -2.60 10.38
C ARG A 443 -21.31 -3.74 9.74
N GLU A 444 -21.36 -3.84 8.41
CA GLU A 444 -20.67 -4.87 7.63
C GLU A 444 -19.18 -4.53 7.40
N SER A 445 -18.84 -3.25 7.19
CA SER A 445 -17.46 -2.82 6.88
C SER A 445 -16.65 -2.34 8.08
N ALA A 446 -17.29 -2.03 9.21
CA ALA A 446 -16.66 -1.47 10.39
C ALA A 446 -15.57 -2.38 10.97
N VAL A 447 -15.83 -3.70 11.00
CA VAL A 447 -14.86 -4.69 11.49
C VAL A 447 -13.59 -4.64 10.66
N TYR A 448 -13.70 -4.60 9.34
CA TYR A 448 -12.57 -4.59 8.42
C TYR A 448 -11.80 -3.25 8.49
N ARG A 449 -12.52 -2.12 8.57
CA ARG A 449 -11.89 -0.78 8.72
C ARG A 449 -11.16 -0.64 10.04
N ILE A 450 -11.77 -1.06 11.16
CA ILE A 450 -11.12 -1.06 12.49
C ILE A 450 -9.93 -2.01 12.48
N SER A 451 -10.04 -3.19 11.88
CA SER A 451 -8.92 -4.12 11.73
C SER A 451 -7.78 -3.50 10.92
N GLY A 452 -8.09 -2.77 9.84
CA GLY A 452 -7.10 -1.99 9.09
C GLY A 452 -6.39 -0.94 9.94
N VAL A 453 -7.14 -0.14 10.72
CA VAL A 453 -6.58 0.85 11.65
C VAL A 453 -5.63 0.18 12.66
N ILE A 454 -6.04 -0.95 13.25
CA ILE A 454 -5.20 -1.69 14.20
C ILE A 454 -3.93 -2.22 13.53
N THR A 455 -4.05 -2.82 12.34
CA THR A 455 -2.88 -3.33 11.60
C THR A 455 -1.90 -2.22 11.26
N VAL A 456 -2.40 -1.04 10.86
CA VAL A 456 -1.58 0.13 10.60
C VAL A 456 -0.88 0.61 11.88
N ILE A 457 -1.60 0.72 13.01
CA ILE A 457 -1.02 1.05 14.32
C ILE A 457 0.02 -0.01 14.75
N ALA A 458 -0.23 -1.30 14.52
CA ALA A 458 0.72 -2.35 14.85
C ALA A 458 1.99 -2.24 14.01
N GLY A 459 1.85 -1.94 12.71
CA GLY A 459 2.97 -1.67 11.81
C GLY A 459 3.83 -0.49 12.27
N TRP A 460 3.20 0.54 12.86
CA TRP A 460 3.87 1.70 13.43
C TRP A 460 4.74 1.36 14.65
N PHE A 461 4.24 0.53 15.57
CA PHE A 461 5.05 0.02 16.67
C PHE A 461 6.22 -0.84 16.16
N LEU A 462 5.97 -1.66 15.15
CA LEU A 462 7.04 -2.45 14.51
C LEU A 462 8.13 -1.56 13.91
N THR A 463 7.77 -0.42 13.30
CA THR A 463 8.74 0.56 12.81
C THR A 463 9.68 1.02 13.92
N GLY A 464 9.16 1.43 15.08
CA GLY A 464 9.99 1.87 16.20
C GLY A 464 10.91 0.77 16.75
N ILE A 465 10.42 -0.47 16.85
CA ILE A 465 11.24 -1.61 17.30
C ILE A 465 12.35 -1.91 16.30
N CYS A 466 12.04 -1.94 15.00
CA CYS A 466 13.05 -2.12 13.95
C CYS A 466 14.09 -1.00 13.94
N ALA A 467 13.66 0.26 14.02
CA ALA A 467 14.51 1.45 14.07
C ALA A 467 15.51 1.38 15.23
N PHE A 468 15.01 1.11 16.44
CA PHE A 468 15.84 0.91 17.63
C PHE A 468 16.84 -0.22 17.44
N THR A 469 16.40 -1.38 16.94
CA THR A 469 17.23 -2.58 16.84
C THR A 469 18.33 -2.43 15.80
N ILE A 470 18.01 -1.84 14.64
CA ILE A 470 18.97 -1.59 13.57
C ILE A 470 20.00 -0.57 14.06
N ALA A 471 19.58 0.55 14.64
CA ALA A 471 20.51 1.56 15.16
C ALA A 471 21.41 1.04 16.27
N PHE A 472 20.86 0.27 17.20
CA PHE A 472 21.63 -0.42 18.23
C PHE A 472 22.69 -1.35 17.61
N THR A 473 22.31 -2.14 16.60
CA THR A 473 23.20 -3.11 15.93
C THR A 473 24.28 -2.43 15.10
N VAL A 474 23.93 -1.38 14.34
CA VAL A 474 24.90 -0.60 13.57
C VAL A 474 25.87 0.08 14.52
N ASN A 475 25.38 0.67 15.62
CA ASN A 475 26.26 1.31 16.60
C ASN A 475 27.18 0.29 17.29
N PHE A 476 26.71 -0.93 17.57
CA PHE A 476 27.54 -2.04 18.02
C PHE A 476 28.71 -2.33 17.07
N ILE A 477 28.45 -2.40 15.77
CA ILE A 477 29.51 -2.62 14.78
C ILE A 477 30.50 -1.44 14.80
N LEU A 478 30.00 -0.20 14.81
CA LEU A 478 30.82 0.99 14.75
C LEU A 478 31.74 1.18 15.98
N PHE A 479 31.24 0.95 17.19
CA PHE A 479 32.06 1.08 18.41
C PHE A 479 33.09 -0.03 18.56
N ASN A 480 32.85 -1.24 18.04
CA ASN A 480 33.84 -2.33 18.10
C ASN A 480 34.93 -2.23 17.02
N LEU A 481 34.60 -1.68 15.85
CA LEU A 481 35.54 -1.54 14.71
C LEU A 481 36.11 -0.12 14.55
N GLY A 482 35.63 0.83 15.34
CA GLY A 482 36.03 2.23 15.33
C GLY A 482 35.72 2.99 14.03
N PHE A 483 36.39 4.12 13.84
CA PHE A 483 36.18 5.02 12.70
C PHE A 483 36.36 4.37 11.32
N VAL A 484 37.15 3.29 11.21
CA VAL A 484 37.36 2.55 9.95
C VAL A 484 36.04 1.94 9.43
N ALA A 485 35.21 1.39 10.32
CA ALA A 485 33.91 0.87 9.93
C ALA A 485 32.98 1.97 9.44
N ALA A 486 32.99 3.15 10.06
CA ALA A 486 32.20 4.29 9.59
C ALA A 486 32.59 4.70 8.16
N LEU A 487 33.89 4.68 7.84
CA LEU A 487 34.42 5.07 6.52
C LEU A 487 34.06 4.06 5.41
N ILE A 488 33.87 2.78 5.74
CA ILE A 488 33.49 1.73 4.78
C ILE A 488 31.96 1.60 4.67
N LEU A 489 31.27 1.56 5.81
CA LEU A 489 29.84 1.27 5.87
C LEU A 489 29.00 2.41 5.28
N THR A 490 29.38 3.66 5.55
CA THR A 490 28.68 4.85 5.03
C THR A 490 28.62 4.88 3.49
N PRO A 491 29.74 4.75 2.74
CA PRO A 491 29.69 4.68 1.28
C PRO A 491 29.07 3.38 0.76
N ALA A 492 29.23 2.24 1.45
CA ALA A 492 28.58 0.99 1.03
C ALA A 492 27.05 1.12 1.04
N VAL A 493 26.49 1.70 2.11
CA VAL A 493 25.06 1.99 2.24
C VAL A 493 24.62 3.00 1.19
N PHE A 494 25.37 4.09 1.01
CA PHE A 494 25.11 5.09 -0.04
C PHE A 494 25.03 4.46 -1.44
N CYS A 495 26.00 3.61 -1.81
CA CYS A 495 26.00 2.87 -3.07
C CYS A 495 24.83 1.90 -3.20
N LEU A 496 24.47 1.19 -2.11
CA LEU A 496 23.33 0.28 -2.09
C LEU A 496 22.01 1.02 -2.31
N ILE A 497 21.84 2.19 -1.71
CA ILE A 497 20.64 3.03 -1.89
C ILE A 497 20.54 3.53 -3.33
N ILE A 498 21.65 4.02 -3.89
CA ILE A 498 21.69 4.46 -5.29
C ILE A 498 21.35 3.31 -6.23
N TYR A 499 21.98 2.14 -6.02
CA TYR A 499 21.70 0.96 -6.82
C TYR A 499 20.24 0.53 -6.74
N THR A 500 19.67 0.46 -5.53
CA THR A 500 18.28 0.00 -5.32
C THR A 500 17.23 1.01 -5.81
N ASN A 501 17.49 2.31 -5.72
CA ASN A 501 16.50 3.34 -6.10
C ASN A 501 16.60 3.78 -7.56
N PHE A 502 17.80 3.83 -8.13
CA PHE A 502 18.03 4.44 -9.44
C PHE A 502 18.42 3.43 -10.52
N PHE A 503 19.11 2.34 -10.17
CA PHE A 503 19.64 1.38 -11.15
C PHE A 503 18.87 0.05 -11.21
N ARG A 504 18.29 -0.39 -10.09
CA ARG A 504 17.54 -1.63 -10.02
C ARG A 504 16.19 -1.45 -10.74
N LYS A 505 16.10 -1.99 -11.95
CA LYS A 505 14.83 -2.11 -12.67
C LYS A 505 13.82 -2.85 -11.81
N THR A 506 12.63 -2.28 -11.64
CA THR A 506 11.56 -2.92 -10.86
C THR A 506 11.17 -4.23 -11.55
N LYS A 507 10.73 -5.27 -10.82
CA LYS A 507 10.23 -6.53 -11.46
C LYS A 507 9.18 -6.27 -12.54
N ALA A 508 8.36 -5.22 -12.37
CA ALA A 508 7.42 -4.73 -13.37
C ALA A 508 8.10 -4.18 -14.64
N GLU A 509 9.18 -3.42 -14.48
CA GLU A 509 9.97 -2.85 -15.57
C GLU A 509 10.75 -3.92 -16.34
N VAL A 510 11.26 -4.93 -15.62
CA VAL A 510 11.88 -6.12 -16.22
C VAL A 510 10.83 -6.93 -16.98
N ALA A 511 9.65 -7.16 -16.39
CA ALA A 511 8.55 -7.85 -17.06
C ALA A 511 8.07 -7.10 -18.31
N ILE A 512 8.00 -5.77 -18.28
CA ILE A 512 7.68 -4.92 -19.44
C ILE A 512 8.78 -4.98 -20.49
N SER A 513 10.06 -4.96 -20.09
CA SER A 513 11.19 -5.08 -21.02
C SER A 513 11.30 -6.45 -21.68
N GLN A 514 10.86 -7.51 -21.00
CA GLN A 514 10.72 -8.86 -21.55
C GLN A 514 9.45 -9.02 -22.41
N LEU A 515 8.56 -8.02 -22.41
CA LEU A 515 7.30 -7.98 -23.16
C LEU A 515 7.31 -6.96 -24.29
N SER A 516 8.50 -6.48 -24.70
CA SER A 516 8.66 -5.71 -25.93
C SER A 516 8.50 -6.62 -27.17
N ALA A 517 7.39 -7.35 -27.24
CA ALA A 517 7.02 -8.14 -28.41
C ALA A 517 6.83 -7.18 -29.59
N GLN A 518 7.65 -7.31 -30.63
CA GLN A 518 7.60 -6.46 -31.82
C GLN A 518 6.63 -7.00 -32.90
N ASN A 519 6.30 -8.29 -32.83
CA ASN A 519 5.44 -9.03 -33.77
C ASN A 519 4.59 -10.11 -33.06
N ASP A 520 3.69 -10.77 -33.81
CA ASP A 520 2.79 -11.81 -33.27
C ASP A 520 3.51 -13.11 -32.92
N GLU A 521 4.63 -13.43 -33.58
CA GLU A 521 5.47 -14.59 -33.25
C GLU A 521 6.08 -14.50 -31.85
N GLU A 522 6.56 -13.31 -31.46
CA GLU A 522 7.08 -13.06 -30.10
C GLU A 522 5.97 -13.14 -29.04
N ILE A 523 4.73 -12.79 -29.39
CA ILE A 523 3.55 -12.99 -28.52
C ILE A 523 3.29 -14.48 -28.33
N LEU A 524 3.24 -15.26 -29.42
CA LEU A 524 3.04 -16.71 -29.36
C LEU A 524 4.15 -17.40 -28.56
N HIS A 525 5.42 -17.10 -28.84
CA HIS A 525 6.54 -17.66 -28.08
C HIS A 525 6.46 -17.31 -26.59
N SER A 526 6.07 -16.07 -26.24
CA SER A 526 5.87 -15.70 -24.84
C SER A 526 4.72 -16.44 -24.18
N VAL A 527 3.65 -16.76 -24.92
CA VAL A 527 2.52 -17.54 -24.42
C VAL A 527 2.94 -19.00 -24.24
N ALA A 528 3.41 -19.65 -25.30
CA ALA A 528 3.77 -21.07 -25.33
C ALA A 528 4.80 -21.43 -24.25
N SER A 529 5.84 -20.61 -24.07
CA SER A 529 6.84 -20.84 -23.01
C SER A 529 6.33 -20.55 -21.59
N SER A 530 5.26 -19.76 -21.43
CA SER A 530 4.73 -19.40 -20.12
C SER A 530 3.71 -20.41 -19.59
N VAL A 531 2.88 -20.98 -20.47
CA VAL A 531 1.78 -21.89 -20.11
C VAL A 531 2.26 -23.09 -19.25
N PRO A 532 3.22 -23.93 -19.70
CA PRO A 532 3.68 -25.09 -18.93
C PRO A 532 4.42 -24.68 -17.66
N VAL A 533 5.16 -23.56 -17.68
CA VAL A 533 5.89 -23.02 -16.52
C VAL A 533 4.93 -22.64 -15.39
N TYR A 534 3.85 -21.91 -15.71
CA TYR A 534 2.89 -21.50 -14.69
C TYR A 534 2.00 -22.66 -14.23
N PHE A 535 1.64 -23.58 -15.14
CA PHE A 535 0.91 -24.80 -14.77
C PHE A 535 1.70 -25.60 -13.73
N THR A 536 2.98 -25.86 -14.02
CA THR A 536 3.88 -26.61 -13.12
C THR A 536 4.02 -25.91 -11.77
N LYS A 537 4.13 -24.57 -11.74
CA LYS A 537 4.25 -23.81 -10.49
C LYS A 537 2.98 -23.90 -9.64
N ASP A 538 1.80 -23.82 -10.25
CA ASP A 538 0.53 -23.98 -9.54
C ASP A 538 0.37 -25.41 -9.02
N LEU A 539 0.73 -26.42 -9.83
CA LEU A 539 0.70 -27.83 -9.45
C LEU A 539 1.64 -28.11 -8.28
N ASP A 540 2.88 -27.60 -8.33
CA ASP A 540 3.85 -27.69 -7.24
C ASP A 540 3.29 -27.07 -5.96
N CYS A 541 2.63 -25.90 -6.05
CA CYS A 541 2.05 -25.27 -4.87
C CYS A 541 0.93 -26.12 -4.28
N LEU A 542 0.05 -26.67 -5.12
CA LEU A 542 -1.04 -27.53 -4.70
C LEU A 542 -0.53 -28.84 -4.08
N LYS A 543 0.44 -29.51 -4.72
CA LYS A 543 1.07 -30.73 -4.22
C LYS A 543 1.74 -30.52 -2.86
N ASN A 544 2.61 -29.53 -2.75
CA ASN A 544 3.29 -29.20 -1.48
C ASN A 544 2.29 -28.81 -0.37
N ALA A 545 1.17 -28.18 -0.73
CA ALA A 545 0.12 -27.83 0.22
C ALA A 545 -0.67 -29.05 0.69
N ILE A 546 -0.99 -29.99 -0.21
CA ILE A 546 -1.66 -31.24 0.15
C ILE A 546 -0.76 -32.09 1.06
N ASP A 547 0.53 -32.19 0.76
CA ASP A 547 1.52 -32.86 1.62
C ASP A 547 1.58 -32.20 3.00
N ALA A 548 1.77 -30.86 3.05
CA ALA A 548 1.81 -30.12 4.31
C ALA A 548 0.50 -30.17 5.11
N PHE A 549 -0.65 -30.28 4.42
CA PHE A 549 -1.96 -30.42 5.06
C PHE A 549 -2.09 -31.77 5.77
N PHE A 550 -1.68 -32.86 5.10
CA PHE A 550 -1.72 -34.19 5.72
C PHE A 550 -0.64 -34.42 6.78
N ASP A 551 0.44 -33.63 6.75
CA ASP A 551 1.48 -33.60 7.79
C ASP A 551 1.12 -32.68 8.99
N ASP A 552 -0.07 -32.06 8.99
CA ASP A 552 -0.50 -31.05 9.98
C ASP A 552 0.52 -29.90 10.17
N ASN A 553 1.23 -29.52 9.10
CA ASN A 553 2.34 -28.58 9.14
C ASN A 553 1.93 -27.18 8.66
N GLU A 554 1.45 -26.35 9.60
CA GLU A 554 1.02 -24.98 9.32
C GLU A 554 2.11 -24.12 8.65
N PHE A 555 3.37 -24.25 9.08
CA PHE A 555 4.47 -23.44 8.54
C PHE A 555 4.76 -23.76 7.07
N ALA A 556 4.84 -25.05 6.74
CA ALA A 556 5.03 -25.51 5.36
C ALA A 556 3.84 -25.11 4.47
N LEU A 557 2.61 -25.18 5.01
CA LEU A 557 1.40 -24.79 4.31
C LEU A 557 1.36 -23.27 4.03
N ARG A 558 1.74 -22.44 5.00
CA ARG A 558 1.93 -20.99 4.81
C ARG A 558 2.99 -20.68 3.75
N LYS A 559 4.07 -21.45 3.69
CA LYS A 559 5.11 -21.31 2.67
C LYS A 559 4.58 -21.63 1.27
N ALA A 560 3.85 -22.74 1.11
CA ALA A 560 3.19 -23.11 -0.14
C ALA A 560 2.18 -22.04 -0.59
N ARG A 561 1.36 -21.55 0.35
CA ARG A 561 0.39 -20.46 0.14
C ARG A 561 1.06 -19.17 -0.33
N ASN A 562 2.17 -18.78 0.28
CA ASN A 562 2.91 -17.59 -0.14
C ASN A 562 3.54 -17.76 -1.53
N LYS A 563 4.02 -18.97 -1.87
CA LYS A 563 4.50 -19.29 -3.22
C LYS A 563 3.36 -19.17 -4.25
N SER A 564 2.17 -19.68 -3.96
CA SER A 564 0.98 -19.54 -4.81
C SER A 564 0.56 -18.07 -4.98
N SER A 565 0.66 -17.24 -3.94
CA SER A 565 0.43 -15.80 -4.05
C SER A 565 1.42 -15.15 -5.03
N ASN A 566 2.70 -15.50 -4.96
CA ASN A 566 3.71 -14.98 -5.88
C ASN A 566 3.43 -15.39 -7.34
N VAL A 567 2.91 -16.60 -7.57
CA VAL A 567 2.49 -17.08 -8.90
C VAL A 567 1.30 -16.25 -9.42
N THR A 568 0.28 -16.04 -8.58
CA THR A 568 -0.89 -15.22 -8.91
C THR A 568 -0.49 -13.76 -9.24
N ASP A 569 0.46 -13.20 -8.51
CA ASP A 569 0.96 -11.84 -8.73
C ASP A 569 1.78 -11.74 -10.01
N ALA A 570 2.63 -12.74 -10.30
CA ALA A 570 3.38 -12.82 -11.54
C ALA A 570 2.47 -12.91 -12.78
N LEU A 571 1.42 -13.73 -12.71
CA LEU A 571 0.39 -13.81 -13.76
C LEU A 571 -0.41 -12.52 -13.89
N SER A 572 -0.74 -11.86 -12.76
CA SER A 572 -1.40 -10.55 -12.77
C SER A 572 -0.56 -9.48 -13.47
N LEU A 573 0.76 -9.50 -13.24
CA LEU A 573 1.72 -8.61 -13.87
C LEU A 573 1.83 -8.88 -15.38
N LYS A 574 2.01 -10.14 -15.79
CA LYS A 574 2.05 -10.54 -17.21
C LYS A 574 0.76 -10.16 -17.94
N ARG A 575 -0.39 -10.41 -17.32
CA ARG A 575 -1.69 -9.98 -17.84
C ARG A 575 -1.79 -8.46 -17.99
N SER A 576 -1.25 -7.69 -17.05
CA SER A 576 -1.28 -6.23 -17.11
C SER A 576 -0.46 -5.64 -18.26
N ALA A 577 0.53 -6.39 -18.78
CA ALA A 577 1.29 -6.00 -19.95
C ALA A 577 0.46 -5.92 -21.24
N TYR A 578 -0.73 -6.54 -21.25
CA TYR A 578 -1.73 -6.29 -22.30
C TYR A 578 -2.03 -4.80 -22.47
N TYR A 579 -2.13 -4.03 -21.37
CA TYR A 579 -2.44 -2.60 -21.46
C TYR A 579 -1.31 -1.82 -22.15
N SER A 580 -0.05 -2.21 -21.95
CA SER A 580 1.06 -1.63 -22.72
C SER A 580 1.04 -2.04 -24.20
N LEU A 581 0.67 -3.30 -24.51
CA LEU A 581 0.52 -3.78 -25.90
C LEU A 581 -0.67 -3.12 -26.63
N ALA A 582 -1.73 -2.78 -25.91
CA ALA A 582 -2.92 -2.09 -26.42
C ALA A 582 -2.67 -0.59 -26.64
N VAL A 583 -1.90 0.06 -25.75
CA VAL A 583 -1.55 1.49 -25.84
C VAL A 583 -0.46 1.78 -26.87
N GLY A 584 0.24 0.75 -27.39
CA GLY A 584 1.28 0.86 -28.42
C GLY A 584 0.93 1.60 -29.72
N ASN A 585 -0.32 2.05 -29.92
CA ASN A 585 -0.71 2.99 -30.96
C ASN A 585 -0.62 4.46 -30.48
N GLY A 586 0.57 4.87 -30.06
CA GLY A 586 0.93 6.28 -29.87
C GLY A 586 1.25 6.65 -28.42
N THR A 587 2.43 7.27 -28.25
CA THR A 587 2.95 7.94 -27.04
C THR A 587 3.70 7.08 -26.02
N LEU A 588 5.01 6.87 -26.27
CA LEU A 588 6.12 7.31 -25.40
C LEU A 588 7.50 6.77 -25.83
N LEU A 589 7.56 5.79 -26.75
CA LEU A 589 8.77 5.45 -27.50
C LEU A 589 8.36 5.07 -28.93
N GLY A 590 8.71 5.89 -29.91
CA GLY A 590 8.30 5.74 -31.30
C GLY A 590 8.90 4.53 -32.01
N LYS A 591 8.24 3.36 -31.90
CA LYS A 591 8.37 2.25 -32.84
C LYS A 591 7.01 1.60 -33.08
N ASN A 592 6.56 1.58 -34.33
CA ASN A 592 5.35 0.89 -34.78
C ASN A 592 5.46 -0.61 -34.45
N THR A 593 4.74 -1.07 -33.43
CA THR A 593 4.61 -2.49 -33.13
C THR A 593 3.66 -3.13 -34.15
N LYS A 594 4.13 -4.13 -34.92
CA LYS A 594 3.34 -4.83 -35.95
C LYS A 594 2.54 -6.00 -35.34
N CYS A 595 1.88 -5.78 -34.21
CA CYS A 595 1.07 -6.83 -33.57
C CYS A 595 -0.40 -6.71 -33.95
N THR A 596 -1.02 -7.80 -34.39
CA THR A 596 -2.45 -7.86 -34.72
C THR A 596 -3.31 -7.70 -33.46
N ASN A 597 -4.54 -7.22 -33.61
CA ASN A 597 -5.48 -7.10 -32.50
C ASN A 597 -5.86 -8.49 -31.94
N ASP A 598 -5.92 -9.50 -32.81
CA ASP A 598 -6.28 -10.87 -32.42
C ASP A 598 -5.17 -11.51 -31.57
N ALA A 599 -3.89 -11.37 -31.95
CA ALA A 599 -2.79 -11.86 -31.13
C ALA A 599 -2.75 -11.21 -29.73
N LYS A 600 -3.01 -9.91 -29.65
CA LYS A 600 -3.14 -9.19 -28.37
C LYS A 600 -4.33 -9.68 -27.54
N PHE A 601 -5.44 -10.00 -28.19
CA PHE A 601 -6.64 -10.52 -27.54
C PHE A 601 -6.42 -11.91 -26.96
N PHE A 602 -5.84 -12.84 -27.73
CA PHE A 602 -5.50 -14.19 -27.23
C PHE A 602 -4.46 -14.15 -26.12
N PHE A 603 -3.44 -13.28 -26.21
CA PHE A 603 -2.52 -13.04 -25.11
C PHE A 603 -3.25 -12.66 -23.81
N TYR A 604 -4.20 -11.72 -23.89
CA TYR A 604 -4.99 -11.31 -22.72
C TYR A 604 -5.83 -12.46 -22.15
N LEU A 605 -6.46 -13.25 -23.01
CA LEU A 605 -7.30 -14.37 -22.59
C LEU A 605 -6.50 -15.48 -21.90
N VAL A 606 -5.36 -15.87 -22.48
CA VAL A 606 -4.48 -16.93 -21.93
C VAL A 606 -4.00 -16.54 -20.53
N PHE A 607 -3.41 -15.35 -20.37
CA PHE A 607 -2.96 -14.88 -19.05
C PHE A 607 -4.11 -14.61 -18.07
N SER A 608 -5.33 -14.34 -18.56
CA SER A 608 -6.52 -14.24 -17.71
C SER A 608 -6.95 -15.60 -17.17
N ASN A 609 -7.02 -16.63 -18.01
CA ASN A 609 -7.42 -17.97 -17.58
C ASN A 609 -6.38 -18.61 -16.65
N MET A 610 -5.08 -18.49 -16.95
CA MET A 610 -4.02 -18.92 -16.02
C MET A 610 -4.13 -18.21 -14.67
N ARG A 611 -4.43 -16.91 -14.66
CA ARG A 611 -4.62 -16.16 -13.41
C ARG A 611 -5.83 -16.65 -12.61
N GLU A 612 -6.95 -16.99 -13.26
CA GLU A 612 -8.11 -17.53 -12.55
C GLU A 612 -7.83 -18.94 -12.00
N ALA A 613 -7.04 -19.78 -12.70
CA ALA A 613 -6.54 -21.05 -12.17
C ALA A 613 -5.70 -20.83 -10.90
N ALA A 614 -4.68 -19.96 -10.98
CA ALA A 614 -3.81 -19.63 -9.85
C ALA A 614 -4.58 -19.06 -8.64
N LYS A 615 -5.64 -18.28 -8.89
CA LYS A 615 -6.52 -17.80 -7.81
C LYS A 615 -7.30 -18.91 -7.13
N SER A 616 -7.79 -19.91 -7.88
CA SER A 616 -8.51 -21.05 -7.32
C SER A 616 -7.56 -21.88 -6.44
N VAL A 617 -6.33 -22.14 -6.90
CA VAL A 617 -5.26 -22.78 -6.10
C VAL A 617 -4.93 -21.96 -4.86
N ARG A 618 -4.75 -20.64 -4.99
CA ARG A 618 -4.46 -19.79 -3.84
C ARG A 618 -5.58 -19.81 -2.80
N TYR A 619 -6.84 -19.80 -3.27
CA TYR A 619 -8.01 -19.87 -2.40
C TYR A 619 -8.06 -21.20 -1.63
N SER A 620 -7.83 -22.34 -2.29
CA SER A 620 -7.80 -23.64 -1.59
C SER A 620 -6.68 -23.71 -0.56
N LEU A 621 -5.51 -23.15 -0.85
CA LEU A 621 -4.39 -23.05 0.09
C LEU A 621 -4.69 -22.11 1.27
N ASP A 622 -5.39 -20.98 1.04
CA ASP A 622 -5.87 -20.10 2.11
C ASP A 622 -6.83 -20.85 3.06
N GLN A 623 -7.76 -21.65 2.52
CA GLN A 623 -8.66 -22.47 3.34
C GLN A 623 -7.90 -23.56 4.09
N ALA A 624 -6.93 -24.22 3.46
CA ALA A 624 -6.11 -25.24 4.10
C ALA A 624 -5.33 -24.67 5.31
N VAL A 625 -4.71 -23.48 5.16
CA VAL A 625 -4.01 -22.80 6.27
C VAL A 625 -4.98 -22.52 7.42
N ASN A 626 -6.17 -22.00 7.13
CA ASN A 626 -7.17 -21.75 8.16
C ASN A 626 -7.65 -23.04 8.83
N HIS A 627 -7.78 -24.12 8.07
CA HIS A 627 -8.19 -25.43 8.57
C HIS A 627 -7.21 -25.96 9.62
N VAL A 628 -5.93 -25.98 9.29
CA VAL A 628 -4.83 -26.40 10.18
C VAL A 628 -4.68 -25.44 11.37
N ALA A 629 -4.67 -24.12 11.12
CA ALA A 629 -4.50 -23.11 12.17
C ALA A 629 -5.62 -23.14 13.22
N ASN A 630 -6.85 -23.49 12.81
CA ASN A 630 -8.00 -23.65 13.71
C ASN A 630 -8.09 -25.04 14.35
N ARG A 631 -7.09 -25.92 14.13
CA ARG A 631 -7.06 -27.31 14.65
C ARG A 631 -8.29 -28.13 14.26
N HIS A 632 -8.81 -27.92 13.05
CA HIS A 632 -9.86 -28.79 12.50
C HIS A 632 -9.28 -30.16 12.14
N THR A 633 -10.11 -31.21 12.19
CA THR A 633 -9.67 -32.59 11.95
C THR A 633 -9.16 -32.77 10.52
N ILE A 634 -7.97 -33.35 10.37
CA ILE A 634 -7.43 -33.78 9.08
C ILE A 634 -8.13 -35.08 8.69
N PHE A 635 -8.62 -35.15 7.45
CA PHE A 635 -9.27 -36.36 6.93
C PHE A 635 -8.23 -37.36 6.43
N GLU A 636 -8.57 -38.66 6.48
CA GLU A 636 -7.64 -39.74 6.14
C GLU A 636 -8.31 -40.77 5.19
N GLY A 637 -7.63 -41.89 4.94
CA GLY A 637 -8.15 -43.00 4.15
C GLY A 637 -8.43 -42.65 2.68
N VAL A 638 -9.60 -43.05 2.18
CA VAL A 638 -9.99 -42.94 0.77
C VAL A 638 -9.96 -41.49 0.26
N MET A 639 -10.31 -40.51 1.10
CA MET A 639 -10.23 -39.09 0.73
C MET A 639 -8.78 -38.61 0.52
N LYS A 640 -7.84 -39.12 1.32
CA LYS A 640 -6.41 -38.81 1.14
C LYS A 640 -5.87 -39.44 -0.14
N GLU A 641 -6.14 -40.73 -0.33
CA GLU A 641 -5.66 -41.48 -1.49
C GLU A 641 -6.20 -40.92 -2.81
N SER A 642 -7.48 -40.54 -2.85
CA SER A 642 -8.10 -39.92 -4.02
C SER A 642 -7.46 -38.58 -4.39
N LEU A 643 -7.13 -37.71 -3.43
CA LEU A 643 -6.42 -36.46 -3.74
C LEU A 643 -5.05 -36.72 -4.37
N TYR A 644 -4.28 -37.67 -3.84
CA TYR A 644 -2.98 -38.03 -4.42
C TYR A 644 -3.10 -38.57 -5.84
N GLU A 645 -4.13 -39.38 -6.11
CA GLU A 645 -4.39 -39.91 -7.44
C GLU A 645 -4.80 -38.80 -8.44
N LEU A 646 -5.58 -37.82 -7.99
CA LEU A 646 -5.93 -36.65 -8.81
C LEU A 646 -4.70 -35.78 -9.10
N ILE A 647 -3.78 -35.62 -8.14
CA ILE A 647 -2.52 -34.90 -8.35
C ILE A 647 -1.65 -35.58 -9.39
N ARG A 648 -1.52 -36.93 -9.36
CA ARG A 648 -0.78 -37.67 -10.41
C ARG A 648 -1.38 -37.46 -11.80
N ARG A 649 -2.70 -37.31 -11.90
CA ARG A 649 -3.38 -37.01 -13.18
C ARG A 649 -3.12 -35.59 -13.65
N LEU A 650 -3.04 -34.62 -12.74
CA LEU A 650 -2.57 -33.28 -13.06
C LEU A 650 -1.10 -33.26 -13.49
N GLU A 651 -0.24 -34.08 -12.89
CA GLU A 651 1.16 -34.25 -13.33
C GLU A 651 1.22 -34.69 -14.80
N LYS A 652 0.36 -35.63 -15.22
CA LYS A 652 0.24 -36.04 -16.62
C LYS A 652 -0.12 -34.88 -17.57
N LEU A 653 -1.02 -33.97 -17.17
CA LEU A 653 -1.33 -32.79 -17.98
C LEU A 653 -0.13 -31.85 -18.16
N THR A 654 0.86 -31.90 -17.26
CA THR A 654 2.11 -31.15 -17.43
C THR A 654 2.92 -31.69 -18.61
N GLU A 655 2.88 -33.00 -18.84
CA GLU A 655 3.54 -33.63 -19.98
C GLU A 655 2.85 -33.23 -21.28
N ASP A 656 1.51 -33.25 -21.32
CA ASP A 656 0.73 -32.80 -22.47
C ASP A 656 1.04 -31.34 -22.84
N LEU A 657 1.10 -30.44 -21.85
CA LEU A 657 1.42 -29.03 -22.06
C LEU A 657 2.85 -28.80 -22.57
N LYS A 658 3.80 -29.63 -22.16
CA LYS A 658 5.18 -29.58 -22.68
C LYS A 658 5.25 -30.09 -24.12
N LEU A 659 4.49 -31.12 -24.46
CA LEU A 659 4.38 -31.60 -25.84
C LEU A 659 3.77 -30.54 -26.75
N ILE A 660 2.74 -29.83 -26.27
CA ILE A 660 2.15 -28.67 -26.97
C ILE A 660 3.17 -27.56 -27.20
N GLU A 661 4.01 -27.24 -26.20
CA GLU A 661 5.07 -26.23 -26.33
C GLU A 661 6.08 -26.60 -27.43
N THR A 662 6.45 -27.88 -27.55
CA THR A 662 7.44 -28.34 -28.53
C THR A 662 6.85 -28.59 -29.92
N GLU A 663 5.64 -29.14 -30.00
CA GLU A 663 4.97 -29.59 -31.22
C GLU A 663 3.46 -29.26 -31.17
N PRO A 664 3.07 -28.00 -31.47
CA PRO A 664 1.68 -27.55 -31.36
C PRO A 664 0.84 -28.08 -32.54
N ASN A 665 0.38 -29.32 -32.43
CA ASN A 665 -0.52 -29.97 -33.39
C ASN A 665 -1.88 -30.30 -32.74
N ALA A 666 -2.93 -30.44 -33.57
CA ALA A 666 -4.29 -30.70 -33.09
C ALA A 666 -4.40 -31.96 -32.21
N GLU A 667 -3.62 -33.01 -32.51
CA GLU A 667 -3.62 -34.27 -31.76
C GLU A 667 -3.19 -34.08 -30.30
N HIS A 668 -2.13 -33.29 -30.05
CA HIS A 668 -1.67 -32.98 -28.69
C HIS A 668 -2.70 -32.13 -27.91
N PHE A 669 -3.37 -31.18 -28.58
CA PHE A 669 -4.45 -30.40 -27.95
C PHE A 669 -5.66 -31.29 -27.61
N GLU A 670 -6.06 -32.19 -28.50
CA GLU A 670 -7.14 -33.16 -28.25
C GLU A 670 -6.80 -34.13 -27.12
N ALA A 671 -5.56 -34.61 -27.05
CA ALA A 671 -5.08 -35.47 -25.98
C ALA A 671 -5.23 -34.81 -24.60
N MET A 672 -4.84 -33.53 -24.48
CA MET A 672 -5.01 -32.76 -23.25
C MET A 672 -6.49 -32.61 -22.86
N VAL A 673 -7.36 -32.30 -23.82
CA VAL A 673 -8.82 -32.21 -23.58
C VAL A 673 -9.37 -33.55 -23.08
N LYS A 674 -8.94 -34.67 -23.69
CA LYS A 674 -9.34 -36.02 -23.30
C LYS A 674 -8.88 -36.37 -21.88
N HIS A 675 -7.62 -36.08 -21.54
CA HIS A 675 -7.10 -36.29 -20.19
C HIS A 675 -7.83 -35.43 -19.15
N CYS A 676 -8.16 -34.18 -19.47
CA CYS A 676 -8.95 -33.31 -18.59
C CYS A 676 -10.40 -33.82 -18.41
N LYS A 677 -11.05 -34.29 -19.47
CA LYS A 677 -12.39 -34.91 -19.37
C LYS A 677 -12.38 -36.13 -18.46
N LYS A 678 -11.34 -36.98 -18.56
CA LYS A 678 -11.15 -38.14 -17.68
C LYS A 678 -10.95 -37.70 -16.23
N LEU A 679 -10.10 -36.71 -15.98
CA LEU A 679 -9.88 -36.13 -14.65
C LEU A 679 -11.18 -35.60 -14.04
N ASN A 680 -12.00 -34.87 -14.80
CA ASN A 680 -13.29 -34.37 -14.31
C ASN A 680 -14.25 -35.50 -13.90
N ARG A 681 -14.31 -36.59 -14.67
CA ARG A 681 -15.10 -37.78 -14.31
C ARG A 681 -14.61 -38.42 -13.00
N ASP A 682 -13.29 -38.46 -12.79
CA ASP A 682 -12.71 -38.98 -11.55
C ASP A 682 -13.05 -38.07 -10.35
N ILE A 683 -13.08 -36.74 -10.54
CA ILE A 683 -13.51 -35.79 -9.51
C ILE A 683 -15.00 -35.97 -9.19
N ASP A 684 -15.86 -36.15 -10.20
CA ASP A 684 -17.30 -36.41 -9.99
C ASP A 684 -17.51 -37.68 -9.16
N LYS A 685 -16.73 -38.74 -9.46
CA LYS A 685 -16.71 -39.98 -8.68
C LYS A 685 -16.30 -39.73 -7.23
N CYS A 686 -15.23 -38.96 -6.99
CA CYS A 686 -14.78 -38.58 -5.65
C CYS A 686 -15.86 -37.81 -4.86
N GLN A 687 -16.60 -36.92 -5.53
CA GLN A 687 -17.70 -36.16 -4.92
C GLN A 687 -18.88 -37.07 -4.54
N LEU A 688 -19.22 -38.05 -5.38
CA LEU A 688 -20.26 -39.04 -5.07
C LEU A 688 -19.84 -39.97 -3.93
N GLU A 689 -18.59 -40.42 -3.93
CA GLU A 689 -18.03 -41.25 -2.86
C GLU A 689 -18.02 -40.53 -1.51
N LEU A 690 -17.70 -39.23 -1.48
CA LEU A 690 -17.78 -38.41 -0.27
C LEU A 690 -19.18 -38.46 0.37
N VAL A 691 -20.25 -38.35 -0.41
CA VAL A 691 -21.63 -38.41 0.10
C VAL A 691 -21.91 -39.75 0.78
N ALA A 692 -21.39 -40.85 0.21
CA ALA A 692 -21.50 -42.17 0.82
C ALA A 692 -20.65 -42.32 2.09
N ILE A 693 -19.46 -41.72 2.12
CA ILE A 693 -18.53 -41.76 3.27
C ILE A 693 -19.07 -40.94 4.45
N ILE A 694 -19.64 -39.75 4.22
CA ILE A 694 -20.21 -38.89 5.27
C ILE A 694 -21.25 -39.65 6.10
N GLY A 695 -22.11 -40.44 5.43
CA GLY A 695 -23.14 -41.23 6.09
C GLY A 695 -22.64 -42.48 6.82
N ARG A 696 -21.44 -43.00 6.48
CA ARG A 696 -20.87 -44.22 7.06
C ARG A 696 -19.83 -43.96 8.14
N GLU A 697 -19.00 -42.94 7.97
CA GLU A 697 -17.81 -42.67 8.79
C GLU A 697 -17.92 -41.41 9.66
N HIS A 698 -19.09 -40.73 9.68
CA HIS A 698 -19.33 -39.51 10.46
C HIS A 698 -18.23 -38.43 10.30
N VAL A 699 -17.78 -38.21 9.06
CA VAL A 699 -16.77 -37.20 8.72
C VAL A 699 -17.24 -35.80 9.14
N SER A 700 -16.33 -35.00 9.73
CA SER A 700 -16.67 -33.65 10.16
C SER A 700 -17.04 -32.74 8.98
N MET A 701 -17.96 -31.80 9.20
CA MET A 701 -18.38 -30.83 8.17
C MET A 701 -17.20 -30.03 7.61
N HIS A 702 -16.27 -29.60 8.47
CA HIS A 702 -15.07 -28.86 8.06
C HIS A 702 -14.13 -29.72 7.21
N SER A 703 -13.97 -31.00 7.55
CA SER A 703 -13.15 -31.93 6.76
C SER A 703 -13.76 -32.19 5.37
N SER A 704 -15.08 -32.36 5.29
CA SER A 704 -15.79 -32.52 4.01
C SER A 704 -15.70 -31.26 3.14
N GLU A 705 -15.87 -30.08 3.73
CA GLU A 705 -15.75 -28.80 3.03
C GLU A 705 -14.33 -28.56 2.50
N MET A 706 -13.31 -28.91 3.29
CA MET A 706 -11.92 -28.79 2.87
C MET A 706 -11.58 -29.75 1.73
N TYR A 707 -12.04 -31.00 1.80
CA TYR A 707 -11.90 -31.97 0.72
C TYR A 707 -12.57 -31.49 -0.58
N LEU A 708 -13.82 -31.01 -0.51
CA LEU A 708 -14.51 -30.41 -1.65
C LEU A 708 -13.78 -29.19 -2.23
N THR A 709 -13.16 -28.38 -1.37
CA THR A 709 -12.36 -27.22 -1.79
C THR A 709 -11.14 -27.64 -2.59
N PHE A 710 -10.44 -28.72 -2.20
CA PHE A 710 -9.33 -29.27 -2.99
C PHE A 710 -9.82 -29.85 -4.32
N LEU A 711 -10.91 -30.62 -4.33
CA LEU A 711 -11.51 -31.16 -5.55
C LEU A 711 -11.89 -30.04 -6.54
N GLN A 712 -12.51 -28.98 -6.05
CA GLN A 712 -12.88 -27.82 -6.87
C GLN A 712 -11.65 -27.11 -7.42
N SER A 713 -10.59 -26.95 -6.62
CA SER A 713 -9.32 -26.36 -7.06
C SER A 713 -8.66 -27.15 -8.19
N VAL A 714 -8.64 -28.48 -8.09
CA VAL A 714 -8.12 -29.38 -9.13
C VAL A 714 -8.95 -29.24 -10.41
N ARG A 715 -10.28 -29.26 -10.29
CA ARG A 715 -11.22 -29.11 -11.41
C ARG A 715 -11.05 -27.77 -12.12
N ASP A 716 -11.02 -26.68 -11.36
CA ASP A 716 -10.86 -25.33 -11.90
C ASP A 716 -9.52 -25.18 -12.61
N MET A 717 -8.43 -25.67 -12.02
CA MET A 717 -7.11 -25.63 -12.63
C MET A 717 -7.11 -26.37 -13.97
N ALA A 718 -7.60 -27.61 -14.01
CA ALA A 718 -7.65 -28.40 -15.24
C ALA A 718 -8.49 -27.73 -16.34
N ASN A 719 -9.72 -27.30 -16.00
CA ASN A 719 -10.64 -26.69 -16.96
C ASN A 719 -10.13 -25.34 -17.51
N ARG A 720 -9.52 -24.52 -16.65
CA ARG A 720 -8.92 -23.24 -17.07
C ARG A 720 -7.75 -23.46 -18.01
N TYR A 721 -6.94 -24.49 -17.78
CA TYR A 721 -5.81 -24.79 -18.65
C TYR A 721 -6.22 -25.44 -19.97
N VAL A 722 -7.33 -26.17 -20.04
CA VAL A 722 -7.93 -26.54 -21.34
C VAL A 722 -8.32 -25.31 -22.14
N ALA A 723 -8.96 -24.32 -21.51
CA ALA A 723 -9.29 -23.06 -22.18
C ALA A 723 -8.03 -22.30 -22.64
N VAL A 724 -6.96 -22.32 -21.84
CA VAL A 724 -5.65 -21.76 -22.20
C VAL A 724 -5.10 -22.44 -23.45
N SER A 725 -5.08 -23.76 -23.49
CA SER A 725 -4.52 -24.51 -24.62
C SER A 725 -5.35 -24.32 -25.89
N MET A 726 -6.68 -24.25 -25.80
CA MET A 726 -7.52 -23.92 -26.95
C MET A 726 -7.26 -22.51 -27.49
N GLN A 727 -7.00 -21.55 -26.59
CA GLN A 727 -6.66 -20.17 -26.96
C GLN A 727 -5.25 -20.06 -27.55
N GLU A 728 -4.32 -20.86 -27.06
CA GLU A 728 -2.99 -21.01 -27.62
C GLU A 728 -3.01 -21.63 -29.01
N HIS A 729 -3.81 -22.69 -29.23
CA HIS A 729 -4.03 -23.27 -30.56
C HIS A 729 -4.54 -22.22 -31.57
N ALA A 730 -5.58 -21.48 -31.21
CA ALA A 730 -6.12 -20.42 -32.05
C ALA A 730 -5.08 -19.32 -32.36
N LEU A 731 -4.23 -18.98 -31.39
CA LEU A 731 -3.12 -18.04 -31.60
C LEU A 731 -2.08 -18.60 -32.56
N THR A 732 -1.72 -19.88 -32.42
CA THR A 732 -0.79 -20.59 -33.32
C THR A 732 -1.30 -20.56 -34.76
N GLU A 733 -2.58 -20.87 -34.99
CA GLU A 733 -3.19 -20.81 -36.32
C GLU A 733 -3.11 -19.41 -36.94
N ILE A 734 -3.38 -18.35 -36.17
CA ILE A 734 -3.32 -16.96 -36.64
C ILE A 734 -1.90 -16.59 -37.07
N VAL A 735 -0.90 -16.96 -36.26
CA VAL A 735 0.51 -16.66 -36.54
C VAL A 735 1.01 -17.45 -37.76
N MET A 736 0.63 -18.72 -37.89
CA MET A 736 1.00 -19.58 -39.02
C MET A 736 0.29 -19.19 -40.33
N ALA A 737 -0.98 -18.76 -40.26
CA ALA A 737 -1.73 -18.27 -41.42
C ALA A 737 -1.16 -16.93 -41.93
N GLY A 738 -0.63 -16.08 -41.05
CA GLY A 738 0.05 -14.84 -41.42
C GLY A 738 1.41 -15.02 -42.11
N THR A 739 2.05 -16.19 -41.97
CA THR A 739 3.36 -16.51 -42.56
C THR A 739 3.24 -17.14 -43.96
N LEU A 740 2.12 -17.79 -44.27
CA LEU A 740 1.84 -18.39 -45.58
C LEU A 740 1.23 -17.37 -46.55
N LYS A 741 2.06 -16.72 -47.38
CA LYS A 741 1.56 -16.19 -48.65
C LYS A 741 1.01 -17.38 -49.47
N THR A 742 -0.30 -17.41 -49.71
CA THR A 742 -1.03 -18.31 -50.63
C THR A 742 -0.23 -18.64 -51.90
N PRO A 743 -0.34 -19.84 -52.52
CA PRO A 743 -1.59 -20.62 -52.66
C PRO A 743 -1.46 -22.18 -52.65
N LYS A 744 -2.56 -22.90 -52.38
CA LYS A 744 -3.27 -23.80 -53.34
C LYS A 744 -4.35 -24.66 -52.66
N VAL A 745 -5.45 -24.76 -53.41
CA VAL A 745 -6.65 -25.59 -53.25
C VAL A 745 -6.31 -27.06 -52.95
N LEU A 746 -6.99 -27.64 -51.97
CA LEU A 746 -7.39 -29.05 -51.96
C LEU A 746 -8.76 -29.18 -51.26
N GLU A 747 -9.67 -29.82 -51.96
CA GLU A 747 -11.05 -30.16 -51.57
C GLU A 747 -11.04 -31.29 -50.54
N ILE A 748 -11.79 -31.15 -49.44
CA ILE A 748 -12.39 -32.30 -48.74
C ILE A 748 -13.79 -31.90 -48.26
N LYS A 749 -14.70 -32.85 -48.42
CA LYS A 749 -16.17 -32.81 -48.39
C LYS A 749 -16.80 -32.24 -47.11
N THR A 750 -17.87 -31.50 -47.32
CA THR A 750 -18.89 -31.06 -46.36
C THR A 750 -19.71 -32.25 -45.86
N ASP A 751 -19.86 -32.38 -44.55
CA ASP A 751 -21.06 -32.95 -43.93
C ASP A 751 -21.59 -31.96 -42.88
N THR A 752 -22.89 -31.75 -42.97
CA THR A 752 -23.74 -30.83 -42.20
C THR A 752 -23.85 -31.22 -40.71
N ALA A 753 -23.81 -30.25 -39.78
CA ALA A 753 -24.88 -29.98 -38.79
C ALA A 753 -24.47 -29.02 -37.64
N ASP A 754 -25.39 -28.10 -37.36
CA ASP A 754 -25.73 -27.45 -36.08
C ASP A 754 -24.71 -26.68 -35.22
N SER A 755 -24.87 -25.36 -35.28
CA SER A 755 -24.35 -24.40 -34.31
C SER A 755 -25.04 -24.53 -32.93
N GLN A 756 -24.50 -25.35 -32.04
CA GLN A 756 -24.78 -25.26 -30.59
C GLN A 756 -23.55 -25.65 -29.74
N ALA A 757 -22.48 -24.87 -29.81
CA ALA A 757 -21.26 -25.12 -29.00
C ALA A 757 -21.12 -24.21 -27.75
N GLN A 758 -22.17 -23.50 -27.31
CA GLN A 758 -22.06 -22.60 -26.14
C GLN A 758 -23.04 -22.86 -24.98
N SER A 759 -23.91 -23.89 -25.04
CA SER A 759 -24.91 -24.11 -23.98
C SER A 759 -24.82 -25.42 -23.20
N ILE A 760 -23.94 -26.37 -23.58
CA ILE A 760 -23.99 -27.74 -23.03
C ILE A 760 -23.41 -27.86 -21.60
N VAL A 761 -22.65 -26.88 -21.10
CA VAL A 761 -22.01 -26.98 -19.77
C VAL A 761 -22.96 -26.59 -18.60
N MET A 762 -24.11 -25.97 -18.87
CA MET A 762 -25.08 -25.57 -17.83
C MET A 762 -26.31 -26.49 -17.72
N ALA A 763 -26.55 -27.39 -18.67
CA ALA A 763 -27.78 -28.18 -18.73
C ALA A 763 -27.70 -29.56 -18.04
N THR A 764 -26.57 -29.90 -17.41
CA THR A 764 -26.40 -31.23 -16.77
C THR A 764 -26.94 -31.28 -15.34
N ALA A 765 -27.36 -30.16 -14.75
CA ALA A 765 -27.84 -30.11 -13.36
C ALA A 765 -29.32 -30.47 -13.17
N PHE A 766 -30.13 -30.53 -14.24
CA PHE A 766 -31.57 -30.82 -14.16
C PHE A 766 -32.09 -31.63 -15.36
N ARG A 767 -31.62 -32.89 -15.51
CA ARG A 767 -32.32 -33.90 -16.31
C ARG A 767 -32.99 -34.92 -15.38
N SER A 768 -34.28 -35.16 -15.60
CA SER A 768 -35.14 -35.99 -14.75
C SER A 768 -35.13 -37.49 -15.09
N ASN A 769 -34.44 -37.92 -16.14
CA ASN A 769 -34.26 -39.35 -16.48
C ASN A 769 -32.78 -39.72 -16.40
N ARG A 770 -32.47 -40.72 -15.56
CA ARG A 770 -31.14 -41.30 -15.33
C ARG A 770 -31.14 -42.77 -15.76
N ASP A 771 -31.16 -43.03 -17.06
CA ASP A 771 -31.05 -44.40 -17.60
C ASP A 771 -29.67 -44.68 -18.22
N ASP A 772 -28.81 -43.68 -18.27
CA ASP A 772 -27.47 -43.64 -18.87
C ASP A 772 -26.34 -44.05 -17.90
N LEU A 773 -26.69 -44.64 -16.75
CA LEU A 773 -25.76 -45.29 -15.82
C LEU A 773 -25.52 -46.79 -16.13
N ALA A 774 -26.05 -47.30 -17.24
CA ALA A 774 -25.68 -48.61 -17.74
C ALA A 774 -24.29 -48.56 -18.39
N ILE A 775 -23.37 -49.36 -17.85
CA ILE A 775 -22.03 -49.59 -18.39
C ILE A 775 -22.18 -50.14 -19.82
N SER A 776 -21.85 -49.33 -20.82
CA SER A 776 -21.51 -49.80 -22.15
C SER A 776 -20.15 -49.25 -22.55
N ASP A 777 -19.20 -50.15 -22.79
CA ASP A 777 -17.96 -49.86 -23.53
C ASP A 777 -18.36 -49.42 -24.94
N ASP A 778 -18.46 -48.11 -25.17
CA ASP A 778 -18.59 -47.58 -26.52
C ASP A 778 -17.24 -46.98 -26.95
N SER A 779 -16.60 -47.69 -27.87
CA SER A 779 -15.31 -47.39 -28.49
C SER A 779 -15.46 -46.47 -29.71
N GLY A 780 -16.39 -45.51 -29.64
CA GLY A 780 -16.58 -44.49 -30.66
C GLY A 780 -15.57 -43.35 -30.51
N THR A 781 -14.78 -43.09 -31.55
CA THR A 781 -14.00 -41.85 -31.72
C THR A 781 -14.95 -40.68 -31.91
N ASP A 782 -15.37 -40.03 -30.82
CA ASP A 782 -15.95 -38.68 -30.88
C ASP A 782 -14.88 -37.71 -31.35
N LEU A 783 -14.96 -37.29 -32.62
CA LEU A 783 -14.18 -36.17 -33.15
C LEU A 783 -14.59 -34.91 -32.38
N ILE A 784 -13.65 -34.32 -31.65
CA ILE A 784 -13.88 -33.06 -30.92
C ILE A 784 -13.67 -31.92 -31.92
N GLU A 785 -14.74 -31.23 -32.32
CA GLU A 785 -14.60 -30.02 -33.12
C GLU A 785 -13.89 -28.92 -32.29
N LEU A 786 -12.68 -28.58 -32.72
CA LEU A 786 -11.91 -27.45 -32.16
C LEU A 786 -12.48 -26.12 -32.69
N PRO A 787 -12.55 -25.06 -31.85
CA PRO A 787 -13.04 -23.76 -32.30
C PRO A 787 -12.09 -23.16 -33.34
N LYS A 788 -12.63 -22.90 -34.53
CA LYS A 788 -11.93 -22.30 -35.66
C LYS A 788 -11.69 -20.80 -35.42
N SER A 789 -10.60 -20.27 -35.98
CA SER A 789 -10.34 -18.83 -35.96
C SER A 789 -11.40 -18.05 -36.75
N PRO A 790 -11.67 -16.76 -36.44
CA PRO A 790 -12.59 -15.93 -37.23
C PRO A 790 -12.24 -15.89 -38.72
N ALA A 791 -10.94 -15.95 -39.06
CA ALA A 791 -10.46 -15.99 -40.43
C ALA A 791 -10.80 -17.31 -41.14
N GLN A 792 -10.77 -18.44 -40.44
CA GLN A 792 -11.23 -19.74 -40.98
C GLN A 792 -12.74 -19.77 -41.17
N LEU A 793 -13.51 -19.18 -40.24
CA LEU A 793 -14.96 -19.04 -40.39
C LEU A 793 -15.33 -18.17 -41.59
N GLU A 794 -14.60 -17.06 -41.83
CA GLU A 794 -14.76 -16.23 -43.03
C GLU A 794 -14.34 -16.94 -44.33
N LEU A 795 -13.33 -17.82 -44.28
CA LEU A 795 -12.92 -18.64 -45.42
C LEU A 795 -13.95 -19.73 -45.77
N GLU A 796 -14.61 -20.29 -44.76
CA GLU A 796 -15.72 -21.24 -44.94
C GLU A 796 -16.97 -20.54 -45.47
N GLU A 797 -17.30 -19.36 -44.94
CA GLU A 797 -18.45 -18.56 -45.37
C GLU A 797 -18.32 -18.04 -46.82
N ASN A 798 -17.08 -17.83 -47.30
CA ASN A 798 -16.81 -17.47 -48.68
C ASN A 798 -16.77 -18.67 -49.65
N ARG A 799 -16.54 -19.88 -49.13
CA ARG A 799 -16.61 -21.13 -49.92
C ARG A 799 -18.05 -21.56 -50.18
N ASP A 800 -18.97 -21.33 -49.24
CA ASP A 800 -20.40 -21.62 -49.43
C ASP A 800 -21.10 -20.63 -50.39
N LYS A 801 -20.43 -19.52 -50.75
CA LYS A 801 -20.93 -18.50 -51.68
C LYS A 801 -20.35 -18.60 -53.10
N SER A 802 -19.47 -19.58 -53.38
CA SER A 802 -18.91 -19.89 -54.71
C SER A 802 -19.38 -21.24 -55.19
#